data_AF-A0AAW1IGU2-F1
#
_entry.id   AF-A0AAW1IGU2-F1
#
_cell.length_a   1.000
_cell.length_b   1.000
_cell.length_c   1.000
_cell.angle_alpha   90.00
_cell.angle_beta   90.00
_cell.angle_gamma   90.00
#
_symmetry.space_group_name_H-M   'P 1'
#
loop_
_entity.id
_entity.type
_entity.pdbx_description
1 polymer ?
#
loop_
_entity_poly.entity_id
_entity_poly.type
_entity_poly.pdbx_seq_one_letter_code
_entity_poly.pdbx_strand_id
1 'polypeptide(L)'
;MASEYNYLNQSKCLMIDGIDDALNFQKLQEALHAARISEEDQESMFTVLTAVLWLGNISFQIIDNENHVEVAADEALTAAARLMGCSEQDLMMALSTRKIQAGKDTIAKRLTIQQATDTRDALAKFIYARLFDWLVEQINKSLEVGKWRTGRSISILDIYGFESFQRNSFEQFCINYANERLQQHFNRHLFKLEQEDYEADGIDWTKVDFKDNQECLNLFEKKPVGLLSLLDEESNFPKATDRTFANKLEQHLSSNSCFNGRRDGEFGISHYAGQVCYDTSGFLEKNRDPLHSESLRLLLSCNCALLQLFASKMPDHSEKVVGPKSQCAVDGKKQSVATKFKHQLYKLMQQLEKTTPHFIRCIKPNSMQQPGVYEKDLVLQQLRCCGVLEVVRIARCGYPNRITHQEFAQRYGFLISDKNVSHDPLSLSVVVLQQFNILPEMYQVGYTKLYFRTGQIGALEETRKRVLQSVAGFQKCYRGYKARSQFGELKARVSILQSFIRGEDARRKYASLLKNQRALLQNDKNKHKHRRSASKALHELEKAIIQVQSVVRGWLARKHLADLQSLEGSNLKSDDEQEKAIIQVEQMKDVAPEETQVPHIVVEELERRIEQAEGSLVLKEEENATLRTQLQEYETRWSEYDTKMRSMEDMWKKQVASLQMSLAAAKKSLASENAAGQPERRESSPSPVSDDSDDNSLMGPRTPGDATPIKYSNGIHEAREANGGGLNPVNHLAKEFEQQRYIFDEDARNLVDIRSVQSTPGTNSYEELRKLKLRFEVWKREYKNRLRETKTSLQKLARGNNTGKSRRRWWGKLSGKKH
;
A
#
# COMPACT_ATOMS: atom_id res chain seq x y z
N MET A 1 -20.95 29.29 -29.10
CA MET A 1 -21.79 28.68 -28.04
C MET A 1 -21.85 27.16 -28.21
N ALA A 2 -22.22 26.41 -27.17
CA ALA A 2 -22.25 24.94 -27.20
C ALA A 2 -23.14 24.35 -28.32
N SER A 3 -24.17 25.09 -28.74
CA SER A 3 -25.02 24.77 -29.90
C SER A 3 -24.28 24.60 -31.23
N GLU A 4 -23.13 25.25 -31.41
CA GLU A 4 -22.34 25.16 -32.65
C GLU A 4 -21.53 23.87 -32.76
N TYR A 5 -21.38 23.08 -31.69
CA TYR A 5 -20.59 21.85 -31.70
C TYR A 5 -21.47 20.60 -31.78
N ASN A 6 -21.28 19.81 -32.84
CA ASN A 6 -22.04 18.59 -33.10
C ASN A 6 -21.95 17.55 -31.98
N TYR A 7 -20.84 17.48 -31.24
CA TYR A 7 -20.72 16.56 -30.09
C TYR A 7 -21.45 17.05 -28.82
N LEU A 8 -21.94 18.30 -28.79
CA LEU A 8 -22.66 18.87 -27.65
C LEU A 8 -24.16 19.08 -27.95
N ASN A 9 -24.53 19.39 -29.20
CA ASN A 9 -25.89 19.79 -29.54
C ASN A 9 -26.89 18.62 -29.75
N GLN A 10 -26.42 17.39 -29.99
CA GLN A 10 -27.26 16.22 -30.32
C GLN A 10 -28.31 15.88 -29.24
N SER A 11 -27.97 16.07 -27.97
CA SER A 11 -28.88 15.81 -26.83
C SER A 11 -30.06 16.80 -26.76
N LYS A 12 -29.93 17.96 -27.42
CA LYS A 12 -30.75 19.17 -27.25
C LYS A 12 -30.78 19.73 -25.81
N CYS A 13 -29.97 19.19 -24.91
CA CYS A 13 -29.80 19.65 -23.54
C CYS A 13 -28.50 20.45 -23.45
N LEU A 14 -28.62 21.79 -23.39
CA LEU A 14 -27.49 22.72 -23.40
C LEU A 14 -27.26 23.44 -22.06
N MET A 15 -28.14 23.21 -21.08
CA MET A 15 -28.11 23.80 -19.73
C MET A 15 -28.61 22.75 -18.74
N ILE A 16 -28.11 22.76 -17.50
CA ILE A 16 -28.60 21.90 -16.41
C ILE A 16 -29.05 22.78 -15.25
N ASP A 17 -30.28 22.58 -14.77
CA ASP A 17 -30.87 23.41 -13.72
C ASP A 17 -30.01 23.42 -12.44
N GLY A 18 -29.66 24.61 -11.96
CA GLY A 18 -28.85 24.81 -10.76
C GLY A 18 -27.34 24.61 -10.96
N ILE A 19 -26.86 24.38 -12.19
CA ILE A 19 -25.44 24.28 -12.52
C ILE A 19 -24.97 25.54 -13.25
N ASP A 20 -23.84 26.09 -12.81
CA ASP A 20 -23.10 27.17 -13.47
C ASP A 20 -21.77 26.61 -13.97
N ASP A 21 -21.66 26.40 -15.28
CA ASP A 21 -20.48 25.82 -15.91
C ASP A 21 -19.27 26.76 -15.92
N ALA A 22 -19.49 28.08 -15.91
CA ALA A 22 -18.39 29.05 -15.83
C ALA A 22 -17.76 29.05 -14.43
N LEU A 23 -18.60 29.03 -13.39
CA LEU A 23 -18.17 28.88 -12.01
C LEU A 23 -17.52 27.49 -11.76
N ASN A 24 -17.99 26.44 -12.42
CA ASN A 24 -17.37 25.12 -12.32
C ASN A 24 -16.04 25.03 -13.09
N PHE A 25 -15.89 25.74 -14.22
CA PHE A 25 -14.62 25.87 -14.92
C PHE A 25 -13.56 26.57 -14.06
N GLN A 26 -13.93 27.64 -13.34
CA GLN A 26 -13.04 28.30 -12.38
C GLN A 26 -12.56 27.34 -11.28
N LYS A 27 -13.47 26.57 -10.66
CA LYS A 27 -13.11 25.53 -9.68
C LYS A 27 -12.21 24.44 -10.27
N LEU A 28 -12.39 24.10 -11.55
CA LEU A 28 -11.53 23.14 -12.25
C LEU A 28 -10.11 23.70 -12.40
N GLN A 29 -9.94 24.96 -12.81
CA GLN A 29 -8.63 25.61 -12.89
C GLN A 29 -7.94 25.68 -11.52
N GLU A 30 -8.68 26.06 -10.46
CA GLU A 30 -8.18 26.02 -9.08
C GLU A 30 -7.71 24.61 -8.66
N ALA A 31 -8.47 23.57 -9.02
CA ALA A 31 -8.14 22.18 -8.71
C ALA A 31 -6.94 21.66 -9.52
N LEU A 32 -6.78 22.03 -10.79
CA LEU A 32 -5.64 21.68 -11.64
C LEU A 32 -4.34 22.32 -11.12
N HIS A 33 -4.40 23.59 -10.72
CA HIS A 33 -3.29 24.29 -10.06
C HIS A 33 -2.95 23.64 -8.70
N ALA A 34 -3.95 23.29 -7.88
CA ALA A 34 -3.74 22.56 -6.63
C ALA A 34 -3.12 21.16 -6.84
N ALA A 35 -3.44 20.49 -7.96
CA ALA A 35 -2.85 19.25 -8.43
C ALA A 35 -1.49 19.43 -9.13
N ARG A 36 -0.91 20.65 -9.10
CA ARG A 36 0.42 21.01 -9.64
C ARG A 36 0.59 20.78 -11.14
N ILE A 37 -0.49 20.84 -11.91
CA ILE A 37 -0.45 20.80 -13.37
C ILE A 37 -0.12 22.22 -13.86
N SER A 38 0.93 22.35 -14.67
CA SER A 38 1.43 23.67 -15.10
C SER A 38 0.42 24.43 -15.97
N GLU A 39 0.55 25.75 -16.07
CA GLU A 39 -0.34 26.55 -16.93
C GLU A 39 -0.18 26.16 -18.41
N GLU A 40 1.05 25.85 -18.86
CA GLU A 40 1.35 25.31 -20.20
C GLU A 40 0.67 23.94 -20.43
N ASP A 41 0.74 23.03 -19.45
CA ASP A 41 0.04 21.74 -19.50
C ASP A 41 -1.50 21.92 -19.55
N GLN A 42 -2.04 22.91 -18.84
CA GLN A 42 -3.48 23.23 -18.84
C GLN A 42 -3.93 23.83 -20.18
N GLU A 43 -3.20 24.80 -20.74
CA GLU A 43 -3.48 25.36 -22.08
C GLU A 43 -3.39 24.28 -23.16
N SER A 44 -2.40 23.38 -23.08
CA SER A 44 -2.25 22.24 -23.98
C SER A 44 -3.44 21.27 -23.86
N MET A 45 -3.88 20.95 -22.63
CA MET A 45 -5.08 20.14 -22.38
C MET A 45 -6.35 20.78 -22.95
N PHE A 46 -6.58 22.08 -22.73
CA PHE A 46 -7.75 22.79 -23.27
C PHE A 46 -7.70 22.93 -24.80
N THR A 47 -6.51 23.08 -25.38
CA THR A 47 -6.28 23.08 -26.84
C THR A 47 -6.69 21.73 -27.45
N VAL A 48 -6.27 20.61 -26.84
CA VAL A 48 -6.65 19.27 -27.29
C VAL A 48 -8.16 19.00 -27.14
N LEU A 49 -8.79 19.44 -26.06
CA LEU A 49 -10.25 19.37 -25.92
C LEU A 49 -10.98 20.18 -26.99
N THR A 50 -10.48 21.38 -27.31
CA THR A 50 -11.05 22.24 -28.35
C THR A 50 -10.88 21.61 -29.74
N ALA A 51 -9.76 20.94 -30.00
CA ALA A 51 -9.56 20.15 -31.22
C ALA A 51 -10.58 19.01 -31.33
N VAL A 52 -10.90 18.30 -30.23
CA VAL A 52 -11.93 17.24 -30.21
C VAL A 52 -13.32 17.81 -30.54
N LEU A 53 -13.67 19.01 -30.07
CA LEU A 53 -14.94 19.65 -30.43
C LEU A 53 -15.01 20.03 -31.92
N TRP A 54 -13.93 20.59 -32.48
CA TRP A 54 -13.87 20.92 -33.91
C TRP A 54 -13.83 19.68 -34.82
N LEU A 55 -13.18 18.58 -34.41
CA LEU A 55 -13.22 17.31 -35.13
C LEU A 55 -14.66 16.82 -35.36
N GLY A 56 -15.58 17.02 -34.41
CA GLY A 56 -16.99 16.64 -34.56
C GLY A 56 -17.77 17.49 -35.57
N ASN A 57 -17.27 18.69 -35.89
CA ASN A 57 -17.88 19.59 -36.87
C ASN A 57 -17.43 19.31 -38.31
N ILE A 58 -16.34 18.57 -38.52
CA ILE A 58 -15.84 18.20 -39.86
C ILE A 58 -16.93 17.46 -40.63
N SER A 59 -17.21 17.97 -41.83
CA SER A 59 -18.24 17.46 -42.75
C SER A 59 -17.64 16.71 -43.95
N PHE A 60 -18.45 15.85 -44.58
CA PHE A 60 -18.04 14.97 -45.67
C PHE A 60 -18.90 15.19 -46.92
N GLN A 61 -18.27 15.22 -48.09
CA GLN A 61 -18.93 15.40 -49.39
C GLN A 61 -18.84 14.10 -50.19
N ILE A 62 -19.98 13.63 -50.72
CA ILE A 62 -20.03 12.41 -51.54
C ILE A 62 -19.53 12.71 -52.94
N ILE A 63 -18.59 11.89 -53.41
CA ILE A 63 -17.86 12.09 -54.69
C ILE A 63 -18.16 11.02 -55.74
N ASP A 64 -18.80 9.90 -55.39
CA ASP A 64 -19.19 8.86 -56.34
C ASP A 64 -20.47 8.09 -55.95
N ASN A 65 -20.95 7.27 -56.89
CA ASN A 65 -22.16 6.46 -56.76
C ASN A 65 -22.01 5.29 -55.74
N GLU A 66 -20.80 5.00 -55.25
CA GLU A 66 -20.56 4.00 -54.20
C GLU A 66 -20.63 4.65 -52.79
N ASN A 67 -20.95 5.94 -52.72
CA ASN A 67 -21.00 6.77 -51.50
C ASN A 67 -19.63 6.95 -50.83
N HIS A 68 -18.53 6.88 -51.61
CA HIS A 68 -17.24 7.35 -51.10
C HIS A 68 -17.26 8.86 -50.87
N VAL A 69 -16.45 9.33 -49.93
CA VAL A 69 -16.39 10.74 -49.54
C VAL A 69 -14.98 11.33 -49.62
N GLU A 70 -14.95 12.63 -49.89
CA GLU A 70 -13.85 13.51 -49.52
C GLU A 70 -14.29 14.45 -48.40
N VAL A 71 -13.33 15.00 -47.66
CA VAL A 71 -13.61 15.90 -46.54
C VAL A 71 -13.89 17.30 -47.07
N ALA A 72 -14.87 18.00 -46.50
CA ALA A 72 -15.09 19.40 -46.86
C ALA A 72 -13.93 20.28 -46.37
N ALA A 73 -13.42 21.14 -47.25
CA ALA A 73 -12.52 22.22 -46.88
C ALA A 73 -13.33 23.37 -46.23
N ASP A 74 -13.75 23.13 -44.99
CA ASP A 74 -14.55 24.05 -44.17
C ASP A 74 -13.75 24.60 -42.96
N GLU A 75 -14.34 25.55 -42.23
CA GLU A 75 -13.71 26.15 -41.05
C GLU A 75 -13.36 25.11 -39.98
N ALA A 76 -14.15 24.02 -39.86
CA ALA A 76 -13.90 22.98 -38.88
C ALA A 76 -12.67 22.15 -39.20
N LEU A 77 -12.41 21.86 -40.48
CA LEU A 77 -11.15 21.26 -40.93
C LEU A 77 -9.96 22.14 -40.56
N THR A 78 -9.96 23.42 -40.96
CA THR A 78 -8.87 24.36 -40.68
C THR A 78 -8.65 24.56 -39.18
N ALA A 79 -9.73 24.69 -38.40
CA ALA A 79 -9.65 24.84 -36.95
C ALA A 79 -9.07 23.60 -36.28
N ALA A 80 -9.55 22.40 -36.64
CA ALA A 80 -9.05 21.13 -36.09
C ALA A 80 -7.57 20.91 -36.45
N ALA A 81 -7.20 21.06 -37.73
CA ALA A 81 -5.82 20.89 -38.19
C ALA A 81 -4.85 21.83 -37.47
N ARG A 82 -5.21 23.11 -37.33
CA ARG A 82 -4.43 24.12 -36.60
C ARG A 82 -4.26 23.78 -35.12
N LEU A 83 -5.32 23.33 -34.43
CA LEU A 83 -5.28 23.00 -33.00
C LEU A 83 -4.53 21.68 -32.73
N MET A 84 -4.61 20.71 -33.64
CA MET A 84 -3.79 19.48 -33.59
C MET A 84 -2.32 19.75 -33.99
N GLY A 85 -2.07 20.80 -34.78
CA GLY A 85 -0.76 21.13 -35.32
C GLY A 85 -0.35 20.23 -36.49
N CYS A 86 -1.30 19.73 -37.28
CA CYS A 86 -1.05 18.92 -38.48
C CYS A 86 -1.44 19.67 -39.76
N SER A 87 -1.08 19.15 -40.94
CA SER A 87 -1.57 19.72 -42.19
C SER A 87 -3.03 19.32 -42.44
N GLU A 88 -3.81 20.23 -43.03
CA GLU A 88 -5.19 19.94 -43.45
C GLU A 88 -5.23 18.73 -44.41
N GLN A 89 -4.25 18.62 -45.31
CA GLN A 89 -4.16 17.51 -46.27
C GLN A 89 -3.96 16.15 -45.58
N ASP A 90 -3.14 16.07 -44.53
CA ASP A 90 -2.94 14.83 -43.77
C ASP A 90 -4.19 14.44 -42.99
N LEU A 91 -4.87 15.43 -42.38
CA LEU A 91 -6.15 15.21 -41.68
C LEU A 91 -7.25 14.76 -42.66
N MET A 92 -7.36 15.40 -43.82
CA MET A 92 -8.27 14.99 -44.89
C MET A 92 -8.00 13.55 -45.35
N MET A 93 -6.74 13.20 -45.65
CA MET A 93 -6.36 11.85 -46.07
C MET A 93 -6.64 10.80 -44.99
N ALA A 94 -6.40 11.11 -43.71
CA ALA A 94 -6.60 10.19 -42.60
C ALA A 94 -8.09 9.94 -42.27
N LEU A 95 -8.99 10.86 -42.64
CA LEU A 95 -10.44 10.72 -42.45
C LEU A 95 -11.18 10.17 -43.68
N SER A 96 -10.65 10.36 -44.89
CA SER A 96 -11.30 9.93 -46.16
C SER A 96 -10.68 8.70 -46.81
N THR A 97 -9.47 8.28 -46.43
CA THR A 97 -8.77 7.15 -47.05
C THR A 97 -8.21 6.14 -46.06
N ARG A 98 -8.03 4.91 -46.52
CA ARG A 98 -7.47 3.79 -45.76
C ARG A 98 -6.50 2.99 -46.61
N LYS A 99 -5.29 2.82 -46.09
CA LYS A 99 -4.18 2.09 -46.73
C LYS A 99 -4.30 0.61 -46.38
N ILE A 100 -4.69 -0.19 -47.38
CA ILE A 100 -4.82 -1.65 -47.27
C ILE A 100 -3.57 -2.28 -47.87
N GLN A 101 -2.84 -3.07 -47.06
CA GLN A 101 -1.67 -3.80 -47.50
C GLN A 101 -2.11 -5.06 -48.26
N ALA A 102 -1.92 -5.06 -49.58
CA ALA A 102 -2.28 -6.13 -50.50
C ALA A 102 -1.02 -6.93 -50.87
N GLY A 103 -0.64 -7.88 -50.00
CA GLY A 103 0.63 -8.61 -50.15
C GLY A 103 1.81 -7.73 -49.78
N LYS A 104 2.54 -7.22 -50.78
CA LYS A 104 3.65 -6.26 -50.59
C LYS A 104 3.22 -4.81 -50.82
N ASP A 105 2.19 -4.58 -51.63
CA ASP A 105 1.81 -3.25 -52.09
C ASP A 105 0.81 -2.59 -51.14
N THR A 106 0.85 -1.27 -51.05
CA THR A 106 -0.05 -0.49 -50.17
C THR A 106 -1.06 0.28 -51.02
N ILE A 107 -2.30 -0.21 -51.06
CA ILE A 107 -3.38 0.38 -51.86
C ILE A 107 -4.19 1.33 -50.99
N ALA A 108 -4.29 2.60 -51.39
CA ALA A 108 -5.20 3.55 -50.75
C ALA A 108 -6.62 3.34 -51.27
N LYS A 109 -7.53 2.86 -50.40
CA LYS A 109 -8.97 2.81 -50.68
C LYS A 109 -9.64 4.06 -50.08
N ARG A 110 -10.56 4.69 -50.83
CA ARG A 110 -11.48 5.69 -50.27
C ARG A 110 -12.47 5.05 -49.29
N LEU A 111 -12.92 5.83 -48.30
CA LEU A 111 -13.92 5.45 -47.30
C LEU A 111 -15.32 5.91 -47.72
N THR A 112 -16.35 5.16 -47.30
CA THR A 112 -17.74 5.60 -47.44
C THR A 112 -18.11 6.61 -46.35
N ILE A 113 -19.18 7.39 -46.55
CA ILE A 113 -19.64 8.42 -45.59
C ILE A 113 -19.77 7.91 -44.14
N GLN A 114 -20.29 6.69 -43.95
CA GLN A 114 -20.36 6.06 -42.63
C GLN A 114 -18.94 5.80 -42.08
N GLN A 115 -18.10 5.10 -42.84
CA GLN A 115 -16.73 4.73 -42.41
C GLN A 115 -15.84 5.94 -42.10
N ALA A 116 -16.02 7.05 -42.82
CA ALA A 116 -15.33 8.30 -42.55
C ALA A 116 -15.82 8.95 -41.25
N THR A 117 -17.13 8.93 -41.00
CA THR A 117 -17.75 9.37 -39.74
C THR A 117 -17.28 8.51 -38.57
N ASP A 118 -17.29 7.18 -38.71
CA ASP A 118 -16.80 6.23 -37.70
C ASP A 118 -15.32 6.49 -37.38
N THR A 119 -14.49 6.79 -38.40
CA THR A 119 -13.06 7.08 -38.27
C THR A 119 -12.80 8.41 -37.53
N ARG A 120 -13.56 9.46 -37.87
CA ARG A 120 -13.55 10.77 -37.20
C ARG A 120 -13.92 10.64 -35.72
N ASP A 121 -15.01 9.93 -35.45
CA ASP A 121 -15.50 9.73 -34.09
C ASP A 121 -14.58 8.79 -33.28
N ALA A 122 -13.96 7.79 -33.89
CA ALA A 122 -12.93 6.95 -33.25
C ALA A 122 -11.67 7.75 -32.91
N LEU A 123 -11.22 8.65 -33.78
CA LEU A 123 -10.11 9.57 -33.51
C LEU A 123 -10.44 10.50 -32.33
N ALA A 124 -11.62 11.12 -32.33
CA ALA A 124 -12.09 11.98 -31.24
C ALA A 124 -12.16 11.23 -29.89
N LYS A 125 -12.79 10.04 -29.87
CA LYS A 125 -12.86 9.16 -28.69
C LYS A 125 -11.46 8.77 -28.17
N PHE A 126 -10.53 8.45 -29.05
CA PHE A 126 -9.15 8.10 -28.67
C PHE A 126 -8.40 9.28 -28.04
N ILE A 127 -8.45 10.47 -28.67
CA ILE A 127 -7.79 11.67 -28.15
C ILE A 127 -8.32 12.00 -26.75
N TYR A 128 -9.66 12.00 -26.57
CA TYR A 128 -10.28 12.28 -25.28
C TYR A 128 -9.90 11.24 -24.21
N ALA A 129 -9.93 9.94 -24.54
CA ALA A 129 -9.55 8.88 -23.61
C ALA A 129 -8.08 8.98 -23.19
N ARG A 130 -7.17 9.30 -24.11
CA ARG A 130 -5.74 9.46 -23.80
C ARG A 130 -5.40 10.74 -23.04
N LEU A 131 -6.16 11.81 -23.26
CA LEU A 131 -6.06 13.01 -22.43
C LEU A 131 -6.52 12.73 -20.99
N PHE A 132 -7.58 11.94 -20.81
CA PHE A 132 -8.04 11.51 -19.49
C PHE A 132 -7.02 10.58 -18.80
N ASP A 133 -6.47 9.58 -19.49
CA ASP A 133 -5.39 8.72 -18.97
C ASP A 133 -4.18 9.56 -18.50
N TRP A 134 -3.76 10.53 -19.32
CA TRP A 134 -2.65 11.42 -19.01
C TRP A 134 -2.96 12.32 -17.80
N LEU A 135 -4.16 12.88 -17.71
CA LEU A 135 -4.58 13.72 -16.58
C LEU A 135 -4.56 12.91 -15.26
N VAL A 136 -5.06 11.67 -15.29
CA VAL A 136 -4.98 10.73 -14.17
C VAL A 136 -3.51 10.39 -13.86
N GLU A 137 -2.63 10.25 -14.85
CA GLU A 137 -1.19 10.03 -14.64
C GLU A 137 -0.51 11.22 -13.93
N GLN A 138 -0.85 12.48 -14.30
CA GLN A 138 -0.29 13.67 -13.63
C GLN A 138 -0.82 13.83 -12.20
N ILE A 139 -2.12 13.63 -11.97
CA ILE A 139 -2.71 13.66 -10.62
C ILE A 139 -2.06 12.60 -9.72
N ASN A 140 -1.84 11.38 -10.23
CA ASN A 140 -1.15 10.33 -9.47
C ASN A 140 0.31 10.70 -9.12
N LYS A 141 1.05 11.40 -10.00
CA LYS A 141 2.40 11.91 -9.70
C LYS A 141 2.37 12.98 -8.62
N SER A 142 1.44 13.94 -8.68
CA SER A 142 1.31 14.96 -7.63
C SER A 142 0.85 14.40 -6.28
N LEU A 143 0.20 13.22 -6.26
CA LEU A 143 -0.21 12.50 -5.06
C LEU A 143 0.81 11.43 -4.60
N GLU A 144 1.97 11.30 -5.25
CA GLU A 144 2.97 10.29 -4.87
C GLU A 144 3.66 10.64 -3.55
N VAL A 145 3.11 10.12 -2.45
CA VAL A 145 3.80 10.09 -1.16
C VAL A 145 5.06 9.23 -1.24
N GLY A 146 6.20 9.87 -0.91
CA GLY A 146 7.51 9.23 -0.88
C GLY A 146 7.65 8.10 0.15
N LYS A 147 8.89 7.63 0.35
CA LYS A 147 9.25 6.33 0.98
C LYS A 147 8.64 5.98 2.36
N TRP A 148 7.99 6.92 3.06
CA TRP A 148 7.40 6.76 4.39
C TRP A 148 6.01 6.06 4.38
N ARG A 149 5.90 4.87 3.78
CA ARG A 149 4.64 4.09 3.84
C ARG A 149 4.50 3.40 5.19
N THR A 150 3.38 3.64 5.88
CA THR A 150 3.06 3.07 7.21
C THR A 150 2.59 1.60 7.16
N GLY A 151 2.82 0.89 6.05
CA GLY A 151 2.41 -0.50 5.85
C GLY A 151 0.90 -0.74 5.79
N ARG A 152 0.07 0.32 5.78
CA ARG A 152 -1.40 0.26 5.79
C ARG A 152 -1.98 1.23 4.78
N SER A 153 -3.13 0.90 4.23
CA SER A 153 -3.86 1.68 3.24
C SER A 153 -5.35 1.40 3.35
N ILE A 154 -6.17 2.42 3.09
CA ILE A 154 -7.61 2.28 2.92
C ILE A 154 -7.89 2.55 1.44
N SER A 155 -8.49 1.58 0.75
CA SER A 155 -8.88 1.72 -0.65
C SER A 155 -10.38 2.00 -0.71
N ILE A 156 -10.76 3.13 -1.27
CA ILE A 156 -12.16 3.47 -1.55
C ILE A 156 -12.43 3.12 -3.01
N LEU A 157 -13.41 2.25 -3.26
CA LEU A 157 -13.91 1.96 -4.59
C LEU A 157 -15.24 2.69 -4.76
N ASP A 158 -15.23 3.76 -5.55
CA ASP A 158 -16.43 4.36 -6.12
C ASP A 158 -16.64 3.80 -7.53
N ILE A 159 -17.90 3.53 -7.89
CA ILE A 159 -18.27 2.93 -9.17
C ILE A 159 -19.75 3.18 -9.49
N TYR A 160 -20.06 3.34 -10.77
CA TYR A 160 -21.40 3.40 -11.31
C TYR A 160 -22.29 2.28 -10.75
N GLY A 161 -23.49 2.64 -10.29
CA GLY A 161 -24.51 1.68 -9.87
C GLY A 161 -25.06 0.86 -11.04
N PHE A 162 -26.02 0.00 -10.74
CA PHE A 162 -26.71 -0.78 -11.75
C PHE A 162 -27.58 0.12 -12.65
N GLU A 163 -27.36 0.08 -13.97
CA GLU A 163 -28.08 0.93 -14.94
C GLU A 163 -29.19 0.15 -15.63
N SER A 164 -30.35 0.79 -15.80
CA SER A 164 -31.44 0.26 -16.63
C SER A 164 -32.25 1.42 -17.22
N PHE A 165 -32.06 1.64 -18.51
CA PHE A 165 -32.71 2.67 -19.31
C PHE A 165 -33.72 2.04 -20.29
N GLN A 166 -34.49 2.88 -20.99
CA GLN A 166 -35.44 2.42 -22.01
C GLN A 166 -34.75 1.72 -23.19
N ARG A 167 -33.50 2.08 -23.49
CA ARG A 167 -32.64 1.44 -24.50
C ARG A 167 -31.23 1.36 -23.91
N ASN A 168 -30.73 0.14 -23.72
CA ASN A 168 -29.42 -0.12 -23.10
C ASN A 168 -28.44 -0.59 -24.17
N SER A 169 -27.23 -0.02 -24.20
CA SER A 169 -26.20 -0.37 -25.17
C SER A 169 -25.02 -1.09 -24.51
N PHE A 170 -23.90 -1.22 -25.22
CA PHE A 170 -22.69 -1.94 -24.80
C PHE A 170 -22.10 -1.38 -23.49
N GLU A 171 -22.24 -0.08 -23.26
CA GLU A 171 -21.77 0.62 -22.05
C GLU A 171 -22.53 0.13 -20.81
N GLN A 172 -23.87 0.13 -20.84
CA GLN A 172 -24.72 -0.40 -19.76
C GLN A 172 -24.42 -1.90 -19.53
N PHE A 173 -24.22 -2.66 -20.60
CA PHE A 173 -23.87 -4.08 -20.53
C PHE A 173 -22.54 -4.31 -19.78
N CYS A 174 -21.52 -3.49 -20.01
CA CYS A 174 -20.26 -3.52 -19.25
C CYS A 174 -20.42 -3.05 -17.80
N ILE A 175 -21.17 -1.96 -17.55
CA ILE A 175 -21.44 -1.44 -16.20
C ILE A 175 -22.19 -2.47 -15.35
N ASN A 176 -23.21 -3.12 -15.92
CA ASN A 176 -23.99 -4.14 -15.24
C ASN A 176 -23.21 -5.43 -15.02
N TYR A 177 -22.32 -5.83 -15.94
CA TYR A 177 -21.38 -6.92 -15.72
C TYR A 177 -20.43 -6.65 -14.53
N ALA A 178 -19.88 -5.44 -14.41
CA ALA A 178 -19.04 -5.07 -13.27
C ALA A 178 -19.84 -5.06 -11.95
N ASN A 179 -21.07 -4.56 -11.97
CA ASN A 179 -21.99 -4.62 -10.83
C ASN A 179 -22.32 -6.07 -10.42
N GLU A 180 -22.56 -6.97 -11.38
CA GLU A 180 -22.80 -8.40 -11.13
C GLU A 180 -21.58 -9.06 -10.45
N ARG A 181 -20.36 -8.70 -10.87
CA ARG A 181 -19.11 -9.23 -10.30
C ARG A 181 -18.88 -8.72 -8.87
N LEU A 182 -19.11 -7.43 -8.64
CA LEU A 182 -19.05 -6.82 -7.31
C LEU A 182 -20.12 -7.38 -6.38
N GLN A 183 -21.32 -7.65 -6.88
CA GLN A 183 -22.37 -8.30 -6.11
C GLN A 183 -21.97 -9.72 -5.68
N GLN A 184 -21.28 -10.50 -6.52
CA GLN A 184 -20.76 -11.80 -6.09
C GLN A 184 -19.61 -11.67 -5.07
N HIS A 185 -18.73 -10.68 -5.20
CA HIS A 185 -17.70 -10.39 -4.20
C HIS A 185 -18.34 -10.05 -2.83
N PHE A 186 -19.40 -9.23 -2.83
CA PHE A 186 -20.23 -8.91 -1.67
C PHE A 186 -20.92 -10.16 -1.09
N ASN A 187 -21.62 -10.95 -1.92
CA ASN A 187 -22.26 -12.20 -1.52
C ASN A 187 -21.25 -13.20 -0.93
N ARG A 188 -20.03 -13.27 -1.47
CA ARG A 188 -18.97 -14.12 -0.92
C ARG A 188 -18.51 -13.65 0.45
N HIS A 189 -18.20 -12.36 0.62
CA HIS A 189 -17.64 -11.88 1.89
C HIS A 189 -18.67 -11.81 3.02
N LEU A 190 -19.92 -11.44 2.71
CA LEU A 190 -20.96 -11.28 3.72
C LEU A 190 -21.70 -12.59 4.04
N PHE A 191 -21.81 -13.51 3.08
CA PHE A 191 -22.54 -14.76 3.27
C PHE A 191 -21.59 -15.96 3.26
N LYS A 192 -20.94 -16.29 2.14
CA LYS A 192 -20.16 -17.54 2.01
C LYS A 192 -19.03 -17.65 3.04
N LEU A 193 -18.20 -16.61 3.18
CA LEU A 193 -17.11 -16.57 4.18
C LEU A 193 -17.62 -16.54 5.63
N GLU A 194 -18.81 -16.01 5.91
CA GLU A 194 -19.41 -16.07 7.24
C GLU A 194 -19.82 -17.51 7.60
N GLN A 195 -20.43 -18.22 6.64
CA GLN A 195 -20.83 -19.62 6.81
C GLN A 195 -19.60 -20.54 6.90
N GLU A 196 -18.58 -20.33 6.04
CA GLU A 196 -17.29 -21.03 6.07
C GLU A 196 -16.57 -20.83 7.42
N ASP A 197 -16.62 -19.64 8.03
CA ASP A 197 -16.01 -19.32 9.33
C ASP A 197 -16.71 -20.02 10.51
N TYR A 198 -18.05 -20.04 10.52
CA TYR A 198 -18.83 -20.73 11.55
C TYR A 198 -18.69 -22.26 11.46
N GLU A 199 -18.70 -22.83 10.26
CA GLU A 199 -18.47 -24.27 10.03
C GLU A 199 -17.05 -24.68 10.45
N ALA A 200 -16.02 -23.86 10.17
CA ALA A 200 -14.63 -24.14 10.53
C ALA A 200 -14.34 -24.04 12.04
N ASP A 201 -14.98 -23.11 12.76
CA ASP A 201 -14.73 -22.86 14.19
C ASP A 201 -15.70 -23.64 15.11
N GLY A 202 -16.56 -24.50 14.55
CA GLY A 202 -17.40 -25.45 15.29
C GLY A 202 -18.69 -24.85 15.88
N ILE A 203 -19.19 -23.75 15.32
CA ILE A 203 -20.36 -23.03 15.83
C ILE A 203 -21.66 -23.73 15.42
N ASP A 204 -22.64 -23.79 16.34
CA ASP A 204 -24.02 -24.14 15.99
C ASP A 204 -24.76 -22.92 15.42
N TRP A 205 -25.16 -23.01 14.17
CA TRP A 205 -25.81 -21.92 13.42
C TRP A 205 -26.75 -22.46 12.34
N THR A 206 -27.85 -21.74 12.08
CA THR A 206 -28.84 -22.13 11.08
C THR A 206 -28.45 -21.62 9.70
N LYS A 207 -28.36 -22.51 8.70
CA LYS A 207 -28.06 -22.13 7.31
C LYS A 207 -29.07 -21.13 6.76
N VAL A 208 -28.59 -19.98 6.28
CA VAL A 208 -29.42 -18.95 5.67
C VAL A 208 -29.21 -18.94 4.17
N ASP A 209 -30.25 -19.35 3.44
CA ASP A 209 -30.26 -19.33 1.98
C ASP A 209 -30.30 -17.90 1.45
N PHE A 210 -29.41 -17.60 0.50
CA PHE A 210 -29.34 -16.33 -0.23
C PHE A 210 -29.31 -16.60 -1.74
N LYS A 211 -29.72 -15.61 -2.55
CA LYS A 211 -29.68 -15.73 -4.02
C LYS A 211 -28.26 -15.53 -4.52
N ASP A 212 -27.56 -16.63 -4.77
CA ASP A 212 -26.28 -16.63 -5.49
C ASP A 212 -26.48 -16.18 -6.96
N ASN A 213 -25.61 -15.32 -7.46
CA ASN A 213 -25.64 -14.81 -8.84
C ASN A 213 -24.56 -15.43 -9.75
N GLN A 214 -23.89 -16.51 -9.29
CA GLN A 214 -22.87 -17.21 -10.06
C GLN A 214 -23.35 -17.69 -11.44
N GLU A 215 -24.62 -18.06 -11.61
CA GLU A 215 -25.15 -18.47 -12.92
C GLU A 215 -25.15 -17.32 -13.94
N CYS A 216 -25.52 -16.10 -13.50
CA CYS A 216 -25.44 -14.90 -14.34
C CYS A 216 -23.97 -14.56 -14.67
N LEU A 217 -23.05 -14.63 -13.71
CA LEU A 217 -21.62 -14.45 -14.01
C LEU A 217 -21.07 -15.52 -14.97
N ASN A 218 -21.54 -16.77 -14.87
CA ASN A 218 -21.18 -17.82 -15.82
C ASN A 218 -21.71 -17.50 -17.23
N LEU A 219 -22.91 -16.93 -17.37
CA LEU A 219 -23.46 -16.47 -18.65
C LEU A 219 -22.54 -15.41 -19.32
N PHE A 220 -21.97 -14.48 -18.54
CA PHE A 220 -20.98 -13.52 -19.06
C PHE A 220 -19.63 -14.16 -19.36
N GLU A 221 -19.10 -14.97 -18.44
CA GLU A 221 -17.66 -15.24 -18.37
C GLU A 221 -17.20 -16.59 -18.93
N LYS A 222 -18.12 -17.56 -19.09
CA LYS A 222 -17.79 -18.94 -19.43
C LYS A 222 -17.09 -19.03 -20.80
N LYS A 223 -16.14 -19.97 -20.88
CA LYS A 223 -15.42 -20.34 -22.11
C LYS A 223 -15.74 -21.79 -22.49
N PRO A 224 -15.82 -22.13 -23.80
CA PRO A 224 -15.79 -21.20 -24.93
C PRO A 224 -17.09 -20.39 -25.09
N VAL A 225 -18.24 -20.92 -24.62
CA VAL A 225 -19.56 -20.30 -24.79
C VAL A 225 -19.93 -19.43 -23.59
N GLY A 226 -20.09 -18.13 -23.84
CA GLY A 226 -20.51 -17.09 -22.89
C GLY A 226 -20.53 -15.72 -23.59
N LEU A 227 -21.31 -14.75 -23.10
CA LEU A 227 -21.61 -13.48 -23.79
C LEU A 227 -20.34 -12.76 -24.30
N LEU A 228 -19.35 -12.59 -23.43
CA LEU A 228 -18.11 -11.87 -23.77
C LEU A 228 -17.25 -12.65 -24.77
N SER A 229 -17.22 -13.99 -24.66
CA SER A 229 -16.50 -14.86 -25.59
C SER A 229 -17.11 -14.83 -27.00
N LEU A 230 -18.44 -14.86 -27.11
CA LEU A 230 -19.17 -14.80 -28.38
C LEU A 230 -19.08 -13.41 -29.03
N LEU A 231 -19.15 -12.35 -28.21
CA LEU A 231 -18.99 -10.97 -28.68
C LEU A 231 -17.60 -10.78 -29.29
N ASP A 232 -16.54 -11.24 -28.63
CA ASP A 232 -15.17 -11.15 -29.14
C ASP A 232 -14.96 -11.99 -30.41
N GLU A 233 -15.66 -13.12 -30.56
CA GLU A 233 -15.59 -13.94 -31.77
C GLU A 233 -16.19 -13.22 -32.98
N GLU A 234 -17.43 -12.72 -32.88
CA GLU A 234 -18.08 -11.93 -33.93
C GLU A 234 -17.34 -10.59 -34.18
N SER A 235 -16.79 -9.98 -33.13
CA SER A 235 -15.98 -8.75 -33.28
C SER A 235 -14.74 -8.97 -34.14
N ASN A 236 -14.15 -10.18 -34.13
CA ASN A 236 -13.03 -10.55 -34.99
C ASN A 236 -13.45 -11.02 -36.40
N PHE A 237 -14.75 -11.24 -36.67
CA PHE A 237 -15.20 -11.79 -37.95
C PHE A 237 -15.56 -10.67 -38.95
N PRO A 238 -14.88 -10.54 -40.12
CA PRO A 238 -15.00 -9.35 -40.99
C PRO A 238 -16.37 -9.12 -41.64
N LYS A 239 -17.25 -10.12 -41.64
CA LYS A 239 -18.62 -10.05 -42.18
C LYS A 239 -19.72 -10.14 -41.12
N ALA A 240 -19.36 -10.18 -39.83
CA ALA A 240 -20.33 -10.21 -38.75
C ALA A 240 -20.97 -8.84 -38.53
N THR A 241 -22.27 -8.87 -38.22
CA THR A 241 -23.13 -7.72 -37.94
C THR A 241 -23.80 -7.90 -36.58
N ASP A 242 -24.32 -6.83 -35.99
CA ASP A 242 -24.99 -6.91 -34.69
C ASP A 242 -26.20 -7.87 -34.68
N ARG A 243 -26.78 -8.16 -35.87
CA ARG A 243 -27.80 -9.20 -36.09
C ARG A 243 -27.23 -10.63 -36.12
N THR A 244 -26.04 -10.87 -36.70
CA THR A 244 -25.42 -12.21 -36.60
C THR A 244 -25.01 -12.50 -35.15
N PHE A 245 -24.54 -11.48 -34.45
CA PHE A 245 -24.26 -11.56 -33.02
C PHE A 245 -25.52 -11.87 -32.18
N ALA A 246 -26.63 -11.14 -32.36
CA ALA A 246 -27.89 -11.42 -31.66
C ALA A 246 -28.38 -12.87 -31.87
N ASN A 247 -28.42 -13.32 -33.13
CA ASN A 247 -28.83 -14.69 -33.47
C ASN A 247 -27.91 -15.74 -32.83
N LYS A 248 -26.60 -15.48 -32.78
CA LYS A 248 -25.60 -16.37 -32.17
C LYS A 248 -25.71 -16.43 -30.64
N LEU A 249 -26.08 -15.32 -29.99
CA LEU A 249 -26.42 -15.34 -28.57
C LEU A 249 -27.64 -16.24 -28.32
N GLU A 250 -28.72 -16.08 -29.08
CA GLU A 250 -29.94 -16.88 -28.91
C GLU A 250 -29.70 -18.37 -29.15
N GLN A 251 -28.97 -18.73 -30.21
CA GLN A 251 -28.61 -20.12 -30.53
C GLN A 251 -27.79 -20.81 -29.44
N HIS A 252 -26.89 -20.09 -28.77
CA HIS A 252 -25.95 -20.68 -27.80
C HIS A 252 -26.35 -20.51 -26.33
N LEU A 253 -27.17 -19.51 -25.98
CA LEU A 253 -27.43 -19.11 -24.59
C LEU A 253 -28.88 -19.31 -24.14
N SER A 254 -29.82 -19.59 -25.06
CA SER A 254 -31.25 -19.86 -24.75
C SER A 254 -31.53 -21.01 -23.76
N SER A 255 -30.53 -21.82 -23.43
CA SER A 255 -30.61 -22.88 -22.40
C SER A 255 -30.28 -22.41 -20.98
N ASN A 256 -29.85 -21.16 -20.78
CA ASN A 256 -29.48 -20.61 -19.49
C ASN A 256 -30.64 -19.83 -18.85
N SER A 257 -30.90 -20.02 -17.56
CA SER A 257 -32.06 -19.40 -16.88
C SER A 257 -31.98 -17.87 -16.76
N CYS A 258 -30.78 -17.30 -16.92
CA CYS A 258 -30.54 -15.87 -16.84
C CYS A 258 -30.56 -15.16 -18.21
N PHE A 259 -30.70 -15.90 -19.33
CA PHE A 259 -30.72 -15.33 -20.68
C PHE A 259 -32.11 -15.42 -21.32
N ASN A 260 -32.63 -14.28 -21.77
CA ASN A 260 -33.93 -14.18 -22.43
C ASN A 260 -33.74 -13.71 -23.88
N GLY A 261 -33.87 -14.63 -24.84
CA GLY A 261 -33.88 -14.28 -26.27
C GLY A 261 -35.01 -13.31 -26.62
N ARG A 262 -34.77 -12.41 -27.57
CA ARG A 262 -35.76 -11.48 -28.12
C ARG A 262 -35.58 -11.38 -29.64
N ARG A 263 -36.66 -10.99 -30.31
CA ARG A 263 -36.64 -10.73 -31.75
C ARG A 263 -35.98 -9.38 -32.07
N ASP A 264 -35.76 -9.15 -33.35
CA ASP A 264 -35.40 -7.86 -33.96
C ASP A 264 -34.01 -7.27 -33.63
N GLY A 265 -33.23 -7.93 -32.76
CA GLY A 265 -31.86 -7.53 -32.41
C GLY A 265 -31.64 -7.22 -30.92
N GLU A 266 -32.65 -7.44 -30.07
CA GLU A 266 -32.49 -7.33 -28.62
C GLU A 266 -32.08 -8.65 -27.96
N PHE A 267 -31.51 -8.57 -26.76
CA PHE A 267 -31.43 -9.71 -25.83
C PHE A 267 -31.63 -9.24 -24.39
N GLY A 268 -32.24 -10.08 -23.55
CA GLY A 268 -32.47 -9.82 -22.13
C GLY A 268 -31.52 -10.60 -21.22
N ILE A 269 -31.09 -9.99 -20.12
CA ILE A 269 -30.38 -10.66 -19.03
C ILE A 269 -31.14 -10.44 -17.71
N SER A 270 -31.35 -11.52 -16.97
CA SER A 270 -31.91 -11.53 -15.62
C SER A 270 -30.80 -11.36 -14.58
N HIS A 271 -30.39 -10.12 -14.36
CA HIS A 271 -29.36 -9.73 -13.38
C HIS A 271 -29.83 -9.91 -11.93
N TYR A 272 -28.90 -9.78 -10.96
CA TYR A 272 -29.25 -9.74 -9.54
C TYR A 272 -30.32 -8.68 -9.21
N ALA A 273 -30.23 -7.51 -9.85
CA ALA A 273 -31.10 -6.36 -9.65
C ALA A 273 -32.42 -6.40 -10.47
N GLY A 274 -32.57 -7.32 -11.42
CA GLY A 274 -33.76 -7.43 -12.28
C GLY A 274 -33.43 -7.73 -13.74
N GLN A 275 -34.46 -7.78 -14.60
CA GLN A 275 -34.26 -7.98 -16.03
C GLN A 275 -33.89 -6.67 -16.73
N VAL A 276 -32.80 -6.68 -17.50
CA VAL A 276 -32.41 -5.58 -18.40
C VAL A 276 -32.42 -6.10 -19.84
N CYS A 277 -32.82 -5.26 -20.78
CA CYS A 277 -32.86 -5.59 -22.21
C CYS A 277 -31.89 -4.69 -22.97
N TYR A 278 -31.00 -5.30 -23.75
CA TYR A 278 -29.94 -4.66 -24.49
C TYR A 278 -30.21 -4.76 -25.99
N ASP A 279 -29.99 -3.66 -26.70
CA ASP A 279 -30.07 -3.57 -28.16
C ASP A 279 -28.67 -3.80 -28.75
N THR A 280 -28.49 -4.80 -29.63
CA THR A 280 -27.15 -5.09 -30.18
C THR A 280 -26.61 -4.02 -31.12
N SER A 281 -27.41 -3.04 -31.55
CA SER A 281 -26.97 -2.00 -32.50
C SER A 281 -25.66 -1.31 -32.05
N GLY A 282 -24.60 -1.48 -32.85
CA GLY A 282 -23.27 -0.94 -32.59
C GLY A 282 -22.40 -1.74 -31.61
N PHE A 283 -22.85 -2.88 -31.07
CA PHE A 283 -22.06 -3.69 -30.11
C PHE A 283 -20.73 -4.15 -30.73
N LEU A 284 -20.74 -4.65 -31.97
CA LEU A 284 -19.52 -5.14 -32.61
C LEU A 284 -18.54 -4.01 -32.90
N GLU A 285 -19.02 -2.83 -33.30
CA GLU A 285 -18.17 -1.66 -33.56
C GLU A 285 -17.54 -1.15 -32.25
N LYS A 286 -18.35 -0.90 -31.22
CA LYS A 286 -17.91 -0.43 -29.91
C LYS A 286 -16.89 -1.39 -29.26
N ASN A 287 -17.06 -2.70 -29.44
CA ASN A 287 -16.12 -3.68 -28.91
C ASN A 287 -14.80 -3.81 -29.71
N ARG A 288 -14.80 -3.46 -31.00
CA ARG A 288 -13.64 -3.56 -31.92
C ARG A 288 -12.54 -2.53 -31.66
N ASP A 289 -12.82 -1.45 -30.92
CA ASP A 289 -11.88 -0.36 -30.55
C ASP A 289 -10.98 0.12 -31.72
N PRO A 290 -11.55 0.51 -32.87
CA PRO A 290 -10.83 0.43 -34.14
C PRO A 290 -10.10 1.73 -34.52
N LEU A 291 -9.18 2.25 -33.68
CA LEU A 291 -8.28 3.30 -34.17
C LEU A 291 -7.43 2.76 -35.32
N HIS A 292 -7.37 3.49 -36.44
CA HIS A 292 -6.67 3.07 -37.65
C HIS A 292 -5.19 3.51 -37.62
N SER A 293 -4.34 2.81 -38.39
CA SER A 293 -2.89 3.07 -38.42
C SER A 293 -2.56 4.45 -39.02
N GLU A 294 -3.48 4.97 -39.82
CA GLU A 294 -3.46 6.25 -40.50
C GLU A 294 -3.75 7.37 -39.51
N SER A 295 -4.75 7.18 -38.64
CA SER A 295 -5.04 8.04 -37.49
C SER A 295 -3.86 8.10 -36.50
N LEU A 296 -3.19 6.97 -36.25
CA LEU A 296 -1.96 6.92 -35.43
C LEU A 296 -0.79 7.68 -36.09
N ARG A 297 -0.56 7.50 -37.40
CA ARG A 297 0.49 8.24 -38.14
C ARG A 297 0.21 9.75 -38.13
N LEU A 298 -1.05 10.18 -38.29
CA LEU A 298 -1.44 11.58 -38.18
C LEU A 298 -1.10 12.16 -36.80
N LEU A 299 -1.43 11.44 -35.72
CA LEU A 299 -1.13 11.89 -34.35
C LEU A 299 0.38 11.96 -34.06
N LEU A 300 1.20 11.14 -34.74
CA LEU A 300 2.67 11.22 -34.69
C LEU A 300 3.24 12.37 -35.53
N SER A 301 2.55 12.84 -36.59
CA SER A 301 2.96 14.01 -37.39
C SER A 301 2.37 15.34 -36.92
N CYS A 302 1.50 15.32 -35.92
CA CYS A 302 1.00 16.52 -35.23
C CYS A 302 2.12 17.24 -34.47
N ASN A 303 2.18 18.58 -34.55
CA ASN A 303 3.10 19.41 -33.76
C ASN A 303 2.67 19.60 -32.29
N CYS A 304 1.56 18.99 -31.86
CA CYS A 304 1.14 18.97 -30.46
C CYS A 304 1.83 17.83 -29.68
N ALA A 305 2.65 18.17 -28.68
CA ALA A 305 3.40 17.21 -27.87
C ALA A 305 2.51 16.17 -27.15
N LEU A 306 1.30 16.56 -26.70
CA LEU A 306 0.35 15.62 -26.11
C LEU A 306 -0.14 14.57 -27.13
N LEU A 307 -0.46 14.97 -28.35
CA LEU A 307 -0.93 14.04 -29.40
C LEU A 307 0.18 13.04 -29.80
N GLN A 308 1.43 13.51 -29.91
CA GLN A 308 2.59 12.65 -30.11
C GLN A 308 2.79 11.67 -28.94
N LEU A 309 2.63 12.13 -27.70
CA LEU A 309 2.72 11.29 -26.49
C LEU A 309 1.61 10.22 -26.43
N PHE A 310 0.40 10.55 -26.88
CA PHE A 310 -0.73 9.62 -26.91
C PHE A 310 -0.56 8.53 -27.96
N ALA A 311 0.01 8.86 -29.13
CA ALA A 311 0.29 7.90 -30.18
C ALA A 311 1.52 7.03 -29.89
N SER A 312 2.58 7.61 -29.29
CA SER A 312 3.81 6.88 -28.94
C SER A 312 3.66 5.94 -27.73
N LYS A 313 2.65 6.14 -26.86
CA LYS A 313 2.19 5.12 -25.91
C LYS A 313 1.43 3.95 -26.57
N MET A 314 1.25 4.00 -27.90
CA MET A 314 0.90 2.90 -28.80
C MET A 314 1.72 1.60 -28.60
N PRO A 315 1.23 0.45 -28.06
CA PRO A 315 1.94 -0.82 -28.24
C PRO A 315 2.12 -1.09 -29.75
N ASP A 316 3.36 -1.36 -30.14
CA ASP A 316 3.83 -1.06 -31.49
C ASP A 316 3.08 -1.83 -32.60
N HIS A 317 2.79 -1.12 -33.69
CA HIS A 317 2.30 -1.69 -34.95
C HIS A 317 3.45 -1.91 -35.97
N SER A 318 4.70 -1.78 -35.53
CA SER A 318 5.93 -2.04 -36.27
C SER A 318 5.84 -3.29 -37.13
N GLU A 319 6.18 -3.13 -38.41
CA GLU A 319 6.24 -4.21 -39.37
C GLU A 319 7.27 -5.27 -38.94
N LYS A 320 6.98 -6.55 -39.20
CA LYS A 320 7.88 -7.65 -38.83
C LYS A 320 9.16 -7.61 -39.66
N VAL A 321 10.23 -7.05 -39.09
CA VAL A 321 11.60 -7.24 -39.57
C VAL A 321 11.87 -8.75 -39.67
N VAL A 322 12.41 -9.20 -40.81
CA VAL A 322 12.50 -10.62 -41.16
C VAL A 322 13.62 -11.31 -40.37
N GLY A 323 13.28 -11.85 -39.21
CA GLY A 323 14.12 -12.74 -38.40
C GLY A 323 13.55 -14.17 -38.36
N PRO A 324 14.34 -15.23 -38.63
CA PRO A 324 13.83 -16.59 -38.72
C PRO A 324 13.67 -17.28 -37.35
N LYS A 325 12.56 -18.03 -37.22
CA LYS A 325 12.28 -19.06 -36.20
C LYS A 325 12.07 -18.60 -34.75
N SER A 326 10.82 -18.27 -34.42
CA SER A 326 10.21 -18.66 -33.14
C SER A 326 8.79 -19.21 -33.38
N GLN A 327 8.49 -20.39 -32.85
CA GLN A 327 7.20 -21.08 -33.06
C GLN A 327 6.22 -20.78 -31.91
N CYS A 328 5.72 -19.55 -31.85
CA CYS A 328 4.57 -19.15 -31.06
C CYS A 328 3.68 -18.23 -31.90
N ALA A 329 2.77 -18.82 -32.69
CA ALA A 329 1.92 -18.14 -33.66
C ALA A 329 0.44 -18.07 -33.21
N VAL A 330 0.22 -17.72 -31.94
CA VAL A 330 -1.10 -17.41 -31.35
C VAL A 330 -0.94 -16.10 -30.54
N ASP A 331 -2.05 -15.45 -30.19
CA ASP A 331 -2.09 -14.21 -29.38
C ASP A 331 -1.55 -12.92 -30.02
N GLY A 332 -1.54 -12.86 -31.35
CA GLY A 332 -1.54 -11.61 -32.12
C GLY A 332 -2.94 -11.00 -32.34
N LYS A 333 -3.94 -11.36 -31.52
CA LYS A 333 -5.32 -10.86 -31.66
C LYS A 333 -5.45 -9.44 -31.12
N LYS A 334 -6.15 -8.56 -31.85
CA LYS A 334 -6.55 -7.24 -31.34
C LYS A 334 -7.40 -7.43 -30.07
N GLN A 335 -6.95 -6.87 -28.95
CA GLN A 335 -7.65 -6.99 -27.68
C GLN A 335 -8.87 -6.05 -27.69
N SER A 336 -10.07 -6.63 -27.59
CA SER A 336 -11.34 -5.89 -27.57
C SER A 336 -11.56 -5.10 -26.29
N VAL A 337 -12.52 -4.17 -26.30
CA VAL A 337 -12.92 -3.45 -25.09
C VAL A 337 -13.41 -4.42 -24.00
N ALA A 338 -14.26 -5.38 -24.36
CA ALA A 338 -14.78 -6.38 -23.44
C ALA A 338 -13.69 -7.23 -22.76
N THR A 339 -12.67 -7.69 -23.51
CA THR A 339 -11.57 -8.46 -22.91
C THR A 339 -10.59 -7.57 -22.13
N LYS A 340 -10.33 -6.31 -22.55
CA LYS A 340 -9.58 -5.33 -21.74
C LYS A 340 -10.27 -5.10 -20.38
N PHE A 341 -11.57 -4.77 -20.42
CA PHE A 341 -12.41 -4.50 -19.26
C PHE A 341 -12.51 -5.70 -18.32
N LYS A 342 -12.74 -6.91 -18.86
CA LYS A 342 -12.74 -8.16 -18.06
C LYS A 342 -11.41 -8.39 -17.33
N HIS A 343 -10.28 -8.11 -17.98
CA HIS A 343 -8.97 -8.26 -17.34
C HIS A 343 -8.74 -7.22 -16.23
N GLN A 344 -9.09 -5.95 -16.48
CA GLN A 344 -9.02 -4.88 -15.48
C GLN A 344 -9.91 -5.17 -14.26
N LEU A 345 -11.16 -5.57 -14.49
CA LEU A 345 -12.11 -5.96 -13.44
C LEU A 345 -11.61 -7.16 -12.63
N TYR A 346 -11.05 -8.19 -13.29
CA TYR A 346 -10.46 -9.33 -12.60
C TYR A 346 -9.27 -8.93 -11.71
N LYS A 347 -8.37 -8.07 -12.22
CA LYS A 347 -7.25 -7.51 -11.44
C LYS A 347 -7.75 -6.73 -10.22
N LEU A 348 -8.80 -5.92 -10.37
CA LEU A 348 -9.45 -5.21 -9.26
C LEU A 348 -9.99 -6.19 -8.20
N MET A 349 -10.70 -7.25 -8.61
CA MET A 349 -11.21 -8.27 -7.66
C MET A 349 -10.08 -8.92 -6.86
N GLN A 350 -8.97 -9.29 -7.52
CA GLN A 350 -7.78 -9.84 -6.86
C GLN A 350 -7.08 -8.87 -5.89
N GLN A 351 -7.29 -7.56 -6.03
CA GLN A 351 -6.81 -6.57 -5.06
C GLN A 351 -7.77 -6.44 -3.87
N LEU A 352 -9.09 -6.43 -4.11
CA LEU A 352 -10.10 -6.38 -3.05
C LEU A 352 -10.08 -7.63 -2.16
N GLU A 353 -9.92 -8.82 -2.74
CA GLU A 353 -9.83 -10.12 -2.04
C GLU A 353 -8.62 -10.24 -1.10
N LYS A 354 -7.65 -9.30 -1.17
CA LYS A 354 -6.49 -9.20 -0.27
C LYS A 354 -6.70 -8.18 0.87
N THR A 355 -7.90 -7.63 1.00
CA THR A 355 -8.25 -6.59 1.99
C THR A 355 -9.48 -7.00 2.79
N THR A 356 -9.73 -6.31 3.91
CA THR A 356 -11.00 -6.43 4.65
C THR A 356 -12.01 -5.45 4.06
N PRO A 357 -13.06 -5.90 3.35
CA PRO A 357 -14.00 -5.00 2.69
C PRO A 357 -14.98 -4.37 3.70
N HIS A 358 -15.29 -3.09 3.50
CA HIS A 358 -16.37 -2.38 4.18
C HIS A 358 -17.35 -1.85 3.12
N PHE A 359 -18.62 -2.21 3.24
CA PHE A 359 -19.63 -1.92 2.22
C PHE A 359 -20.55 -0.76 2.64
N ILE A 360 -20.67 0.23 1.75
CA ILE A 360 -21.67 1.30 1.84
C ILE A 360 -22.61 1.15 0.64
N ARG A 361 -23.92 1.21 0.87
CA ARG A 361 -24.94 1.15 -0.19
C ARG A 361 -25.72 2.46 -0.19
N CYS A 362 -25.45 3.32 -1.17
CA CYS A 362 -26.22 4.53 -1.41
C CYS A 362 -27.59 4.18 -1.99
N ILE A 363 -28.64 4.88 -1.55
CA ILE A 363 -30.03 4.65 -1.97
C ILE A 363 -30.62 6.00 -2.40
N LYS A 364 -31.12 6.09 -3.63
CA LYS A 364 -31.81 7.28 -4.16
C LYS A 364 -33.19 7.40 -3.49
N PRO A 365 -33.48 8.47 -2.73
CA PRO A 365 -34.72 8.57 -1.95
C PRO A 365 -35.94 8.90 -2.80
N ASN A 366 -35.75 9.65 -3.89
CA ASN A 366 -36.79 10.03 -4.86
C ASN A 366 -36.14 10.33 -6.21
N SER A 367 -36.91 10.18 -7.29
CA SER A 367 -36.47 10.33 -8.67
C SER A 367 -36.01 11.77 -8.99
N MET A 368 -36.67 12.76 -8.38
CA MET A 368 -36.48 14.20 -8.58
C MET A 368 -35.27 14.81 -7.84
N GLN A 369 -34.49 14.01 -7.12
CA GLN A 369 -33.32 14.42 -6.31
C GLN A 369 -33.61 15.49 -5.23
N GLN A 370 -34.88 15.67 -4.82
CA GLN A 370 -35.28 16.71 -3.88
C GLN A 370 -35.07 16.29 -2.40
N PRO A 371 -34.65 17.21 -1.51
CA PRO A 371 -34.58 16.92 -0.08
C PRO A 371 -35.98 16.69 0.52
N GLY A 372 -36.09 15.80 1.50
CA GLY A 372 -37.33 15.52 2.23
C GLY A 372 -38.38 14.67 1.49
N VAL A 373 -38.23 14.43 0.18
CA VAL A 373 -39.16 13.59 -0.62
C VAL A 373 -38.72 12.12 -0.60
N TYR A 374 -39.66 11.19 -0.45
CA TYR A 374 -39.40 9.75 -0.35
C TYR A 374 -40.36 8.91 -1.19
N GLU A 375 -39.85 8.27 -2.24
CA GLU A 375 -40.59 7.38 -3.14
C GLU A 375 -40.50 5.93 -2.64
N LYS A 376 -41.56 5.46 -1.99
CA LYS A 376 -41.61 4.15 -1.31
C LYS A 376 -41.21 2.98 -2.22
N ASP A 377 -41.77 2.93 -3.42
CA ASP A 377 -41.57 1.80 -4.34
C ASP A 377 -40.17 1.82 -4.97
N LEU A 378 -39.65 2.99 -5.32
CA LEU A 378 -38.27 3.18 -5.79
C LEU A 378 -37.25 2.73 -4.72
N VAL A 379 -37.47 3.09 -3.46
CA VAL A 379 -36.58 2.69 -2.35
C VAL A 379 -36.73 1.19 -2.04
N LEU A 380 -37.95 0.65 -2.02
CA LEU A 380 -38.21 -0.77 -1.81
C LEU A 380 -37.60 -1.64 -2.91
N GLN A 381 -37.63 -1.19 -4.17
CA GLN A 381 -36.95 -1.83 -5.28
C GLN A 381 -35.44 -1.84 -5.05
N GLN A 382 -34.81 -0.69 -4.82
CA GLN A 382 -33.37 -0.60 -4.55
C GLN A 382 -32.91 -1.50 -3.38
N LEU A 383 -33.66 -1.54 -2.27
CA LEU A 383 -33.33 -2.38 -1.11
C LEU A 383 -33.36 -3.88 -1.43
N ARG A 384 -34.26 -4.32 -2.31
CA ARG A 384 -34.29 -5.69 -2.84
C ARG A 384 -33.13 -5.93 -3.81
N CYS A 385 -32.92 -5.03 -4.78
CA CYS A 385 -31.85 -5.12 -5.77
C CYS A 385 -30.47 -5.22 -5.11
N CYS A 386 -30.18 -4.38 -4.12
CA CYS A 386 -28.89 -4.37 -3.41
C CYS A 386 -28.72 -5.49 -2.36
N GLY A 387 -29.69 -6.40 -2.19
CA GLY A 387 -29.64 -7.51 -1.24
C GLY A 387 -29.67 -7.10 0.24
N VAL A 388 -30.20 -5.91 0.56
CA VAL A 388 -30.13 -5.31 1.91
C VAL A 388 -31.02 -6.05 2.91
N LEU A 389 -32.11 -6.66 2.44
CA LEU A 389 -33.02 -7.43 3.28
C LEU A 389 -32.35 -8.72 3.77
N GLU A 390 -31.57 -9.37 2.90
CA GLU A 390 -30.78 -10.56 3.17
C GLU A 390 -29.64 -10.26 4.14
N VAL A 391 -28.96 -9.11 3.96
CA VAL A 391 -27.95 -8.58 4.92
C VAL A 391 -28.54 -8.45 6.31
N VAL A 392 -29.67 -7.75 6.45
CA VAL A 392 -30.30 -7.49 7.75
C VAL A 392 -30.79 -8.78 8.41
N ARG A 393 -31.27 -9.75 7.62
CA ARG A 393 -31.65 -11.08 8.13
C ARG A 393 -30.44 -11.84 8.68
N ILE A 394 -29.32 -11.89 7.95
CA ILE A 394 -28.11 -12.60 8.38
C ILE A 394 -27.45 -11.92 9.59
N ALA A 395 -27.32 -10.58 9.58
CA ALA A 395 -26.79 -9.82 10.71
C ALA A 395 -27.65 -9.90 12.00
N ARG A 396 -28.91 -10.34 11.90
CA ARG A 396 -29.79 -10.61 13.05
C ARG A 396 -29.74 -12.06 13.53
N CYS A 397 -29.60 -13.02 12.62
CA CYS A 397 -29.56 -14.45 12.95
C CYS A 397 -28.16 -14.92 13.40
N GLY A 398 -27.10 -14.39 12.78
CA GLY A 398 -25.70 -14.72 13.07
C GLY A 398 -25.09 -13.89 14.21
N TYR A 399 -23.76 -13.83 14.21
CA TYR A 399 -22.94 -13.24 15.28
C TYR A 399 -21.97 -12.21 14.68
N PRO A 400 -22.39 -10.95 14.50
CA PRO A 400 -21.63 -9.94 13.77
C PRO A 400 -20.37 -9.43 14.50
N ASN A 401 -20.23 -9.71 15.80
CA ASN A 401 -19.00 -9.40 16.54
C ASN A 401 -18.23 -10.70 16.80
N ARG A 402 -16.99 -10.77 16.31
CA ARG A 402 -16.10 -11.94 16.45
C ARG A 402 -14.75 -11.47 16.97
N ILE A 403 -14.14 -12.25 17.86
CA ILE A 403 -12.86 -11.90 18.50
C ILE A 403 -12.18 -13.18 18.98
N THR A 404 -10.86 -13.31 18.81
CA THR A 404 -10.16 -14.52 19.29
C THR A 404 -10.17 -14.59 20.81
N HIS A 405 -10.10 -15.80 21.38
CA HIS A 405 -9.98 -15.99 22.83
C HIS A 405 -8.79 -15.21 23.42
N GLN A 406 -7.68 -15.12 22.67
CA GLN A 406 -6.50 -14.34 23.03
C GLN A 406 -6.78 -12.83 23.07
N GLU A 407 -7.35 -12.25 22.01
CA GLU A 407 -7.67 -10.82 21.98
C GLU A 407 -8.70 -10.44 23.03
N PHE A 408 -9.71 -11.28 23.28
CA PHE A 408 -10.74 -11.03 24.28
C PHE A 408 -10.16 -11.07 25.70
N ALA A 409 -9.36 -12.10 26.03
CA ALA A 409 -8.66 -12.19 27.30
C ALA A 409 -7.68 -11.01 27.52
N GLN A 410 -6.92 -10.60 26.49
CA GLN A 410 -6.06 -9.41 26.57
C GLN A 410 -6.85 -8.10 26.74
N ARG A 411 -8.03 -7.98 26.10
CA ARG A 411 -8.83 -6.75 26.09
C ARG A 411 -9.67 -6.55 27.34
N TYR A 412 -10.16 -7.63 27.96
CA TYR A 412 -11.11 -7.59 29.07
C TYR A 412 -10.69 -8.38 30.32
N GLY A 413 -9.67 -9.25 30.25
CA GLY A 413 -9.25 -10.08 31.40
C GLY A 413 -8.84 -9.28 32.63
N PHE A 414 -8.35 -8.04 32.46
CA PHE A 414 -8.05 -7.14 33.58
C PHE A 414 -9.29 -6.61 34.34
N LEU A 415 -10.50 -6.91 33.87
CA LEU A 415 -11.76 -6.64 34.57
C LEU A 415 -12.10 -7.76 35.58
N ILE A 416 -11.43 -8.92 35.51
CA ILE A 416 -11.49 -9.95 36.54
C ILE A 416 -10.63 -9.50 37.73
N SER A 417 -11.20 -9.57 38.93
CA SER A 417 -10.50 -9.23 40.18
C SER A 417 -9.92 -10.44 40.94
N ASP A 418 -10.30 -11.67 40.54
CA ASP A 418 -9.78 -12.91 41.12
C ASP A 418 -8.39 -13.24 40.52
N LYS A 419 -7.48 -13.70 41.38
CA LYS A 419 -6.10 -14.07 41.05
C LYS A 419 -5.92 -15.57 40.81
N ASN A 420 -6.93 -16.38 41.09
CA ASN A 420 -6.86 -17.84 41.01
C ASN A 420 -7.28 -18.39 39.63
N VAL A 421 -7.65 -17.53 38.68
CA VAL A 421 -8.10 -17.94 37.34
C VAL A 421 -6.90 -18.38 36.49
N SER A 422 -7.05 -19.50 35.79
CA SER A 422 -6.06 -19.99 34.81
C SER A 422 -5.69 -18.91 33.79
N HIS A 423 -4.41 -18.80 33.44
CA HIS A 423 -3.94 -17.86 32.40
C HIS A 423 -4.26 -18.28 30.96
N ASP A 424 -4.94 -19.41 30.78
CA ASP A 424 -5.52 -19.82 29.50
C ASP A 424 -6.53 -18.76 28.97
N PRO A 425 -6.36 -18.25 27.73
CA PRO A 425 -7.28 -17.27 27.16
C PRO A 425 -8.74 -17.74 27.04
N LEU A 426 -9.00 -19.04 26.86
CA LEU A 426 -10.36 -19.58 26.78
C LEU A 426 -11.04 -19.54 28.16
N SER A 427 -10.37 -20.04 29.20
CA SER A 427 -10.85 -19.96 30.59
C SER A 427 -11.07 -18.51 31.04
N LEU A 428 -10.11 -17.61 30.77
CA LEU A 428 -10.26 -16.18 31.07
C LEU A 428 -11.47 -15.58 30.34
N SER A 429 -11.67 -15.93 29.08
CA SER A 429 -12.81 -15.49 28.28
C SER A 429 -14.13 -15.93 28.91
N VAL A 430 -14.27 -17.22 29.24
CA VAL A 430 -15.49 -17.76 29.87
C VAL A 430 -15.77 -17.11 31.23
N VAL A 431 -14.75 -16.86 32.06
CA VAL A 431 -14.93 -16.18 33.35
C VAL A 431 -15.36 -14.72 33.18
N VAL A 432 -14.84 -13.99 32.19
CA VAL A 432 -15.35 -12.64 31.86
C VAL A 432 -16.83 -12.69 31.46
N LEU A 433 -17.24 -13.64 30.61
CA LEU A 433 -18.64 -13.78 30.19
C LEU A 433 -19.59 -14.03 31.37
N GLN A 434 -19.18 -14.91 32.29
CA GLN A 434 -19.93 -15.25 33.49
C GLN A 434 -20.00 -14.06 34.47
N GLN A 435 -18.87 -13.40 34.75
CA GLN A 435 -18.82 -12.25 35.67
C GLN A 435 -19.72 -11.09 35.19
N PHE A 436 -19.87 -10.91 33.88
CA PHE A 436 -20.72 -9.88 33.27
C PHE A 436 -22.14 -10.37 32.94
N ASN A 437 -22.51 -11.59 33.35
CA ASN A 437 -23.85 -12.19 33.16
C ASN A 437 -24.37 -12.14 31.71
N ILE A 438 -23.49 -12.35 30.73
CA ILE A 438 -23.93 -12.45 29.33
C ILE A 438 -24.62 -13.81 29.14
N LEU A 439 -25.86 -13.80 28.66
CA LEU A 439 -26.68 -15.02 28.52
C LEU A 439 -26.08 -15.98 27.47
N PRO A 440 -26.10 -17.32 27.69
CA PRO A 440 -25.58 -18.29 26.72
C PRO A 440 -26.22 -18.23 25.31
N GLU A 441 -27.44 -17.73 25.17
CA GLU A 441 -28.11 -17.54 23.87
C GLU A 441 -27.55 -16.36 23.05
N MET A 442 -26.82 -15.46 23.72
CA MET A 442 -26.32 -14.20 23.18
C MET A 442 -24.86 -14.28 22.67
N TYR A 443 -24.17 -15.38 22.94
CA TYR A 443 -22.83 -15.67 22.44
C TYR A 443 -22.68 -17.13 22.00
N GLN A 444 -21.62 -17.44 21.25
CA GLN A 444 -21.16 -18.81 21.00
C GLN A 444 -19.64 -18.88 21.21
N VAL A 445 -19.15 -20.06 21.58
CA VAL A 445 -17.74 -20.34 21.85
C VAL A 445 -17.24 -21.32 20.78
N GLY A 446 -16.48 -20.81 19.83
CA GLY A 446 -15.79 -21.63 18.84
C GLY A 446 -14.45 -22.14 19.33
N TYR A 447 -13.79 -22.98 18.55
CA TYR A 447 -12.47 -23.52 18.87
C TYR A 447 -11.40 -22.41 19.03
N THR A 448 -11.53 -21.30 18.32
CA THR A 448 -10.54 -20.20 18.29
C THR A 448 -11.11 -18.82 18.67
N LYS A 449 -12.42 -18.59 18.50
CA LYS A 449 -13.06 -17.29 18.71
C LYS A 449 -14.30 -17.34 19.61
N LEU A 450 -14.63 -16.19 20.17
CA LEU A 450 -15.94 -15.87 20.70
C LEU A 450 -16.76 -15.12 19.65
N TYR A 451 -18.06 -15.42 19.62
CA TYR A 451 -19.03 -14.90 18.68
C TYR A 451 -20.15 -14.25 19.49
N PHE A 452 -20.52 -13.00 19.21
CA PHE A 452 -21.56 -12.30 19.96
C PHE A 452 -22.64 -11.74 19.04
N ARG A 453 -23.89 -11.83 19.51
CA ARG A 453 -25.01 -11.07 18.95
C ARG A 453 -24.79 -9.57 19.16
N THR A 454 -25.56 -8.76 18.43
CA THR A 454 -25.47 -7.29 18.47
C THR A 454 -25.72 -6.75 19.90
N GLY A 455 -24.96 -5.72 20.28
CA GLY A 455 -25.11 -4.98 21.54
C GLY A 455 -24.41 -5.57 22.77
N GLN A 456 -24.13 -6.88 22.79
CA GLN A 456 -23.70 -7.59 24.01
C GLN A 456 -22.35 -7.09 24.60
N ILE A 457 -21.42 -6.69 23.74
CA ILE A 457 -20.10 -6.19 24.14
C ILE A 457 -20.18 -4.79 24.80
N GLY A 458 -21.30 -4.06 24.65
CA GLY A 458 -21.44 -2.68 25.16
C GLY A 458 -21.21 -2.53 26.67
N ALA A 459 -21.67 -3.49 27.47
CA ALA A 459 -21.48 -3.47 28.93
C ALA A 459 -20.02 -3.69 29.35
N LEU A 460 -19.29 -4.53 28.60
CA LEU A 460 -17.86 -4.77 28.77
C LEU A 460 -17.06 -3.53 28.40
N GLU A 461 -17.33 -2.90 27.24
CA GLU A 461 -16.61 -1.70 26.80
C GLU A 461 -16.91 -0.47 27.66
N GLU A 462 -18.14 -0.24 28.14
CA GLU A 462 -18.39 0.88 29.05
C GLU A 462 -17.71 0.66 30.42
N THR A 463 -17.65 -0.59 30.90
CA THR A 463 -16.91 -0.90 32.14
C THR A 463 -15.41 -0.74 31.95
N ARG A 464 -14.86 -1.24 30.84
CA ARG A 464 -13.47 -1.03 30.41
C ARG A 464 -13.13 0.46 30.30
N LYS A 465 -14.00 1.26 29.70
CA LYS A 465 -13.89 2.72 29.57
C LYS A 465 -13.89 3.42 30.94
N ARG A 466 -14.76 3.02 31.89
CA ARG A 466 -14.73 3.50 33.28
C ARG A 466 -13.39 3.17 33.97
N VAL A 467 -12.89 1.94 33.87
CA VAL A 467 -11.59 1.60 34.47
C VAL A 467 -10.45 2.38 33.81
N LEU A 468 -10.49 2.57 32.48
CA LEU A 468 -9.51 3.38 31.74
C LEU A 468 -9.56 4.88 32.07
N GLN A 469 -10.65 5.42 32.63
CA GLN A 469 -10.66 6.78 33.18
C GLN A 469 -9.66 6.94 34.35
N SER A 470 -9.24 5.85 35.01
CA SER A 470 -8.15 5.84 36.00
C SER A 470 -6.80 6.30 35.41
N VAL A 471 -6.63 6.27 34.08
CA VAL A 471 -5.47 6.86 33.39
C VAL A 471 -5.38 8.38 33.66
N ALA A 472 -6.49 9.06 33.98
CA ALA A 472 -6.46 10.45 34.45
C ALA A 472 -5.64 10.62 35.75
N GLY A 473 -5.59 9.59 36.61
CA GLY A 473 -4.71 9.54 37.79
C GLY A 473 -3.23 9.53 37.40
N PHE A 474 -2.84 8.66 36.45
CA PHE A 474 -1.48 8.65 35.89
C PHE A 474 -1.14 9.99 35.22
N GLN A 475 -2.05 10.55 34.41
CA GLN A 475 -1.87 11.84 33.75
C GLN A 475 -1.72 12.98 34.78
N LYS A 476 -2.49 12.99 35.88
CA LYS A 476 -2.35 13.94 37.00
C LYS A 476 -0.95 13.83 37.63
N CYS A 477 -0.49 12.62 37.92
CA CYS A 477 0.84 12.38 38.49
C CYS A 477 1.96 12.81 37.53
N TYR A 478 1.87 12.48 36.25
CA TYR A 478 2.86 12.86 35.24
C TYR A 478 2.90 14.38 34.98
N ARG A 479 1.73 15.04 34.86
CA ARG A 479 1.63 16.52 34.76
C ARG A 479 2.27 17.19 35.99
N GLY A 480 1.98 16.68 37.19
CA GLY A 480 2.59 17.17 38.43
C GLY A 480 4.10 16.94 38.51
N TYR A 481 4.59 15.79 38.03
CA TYR A 481 6.02 15.49 37.90
C TYR A 481 6.71 16.48 36.95
N LYS A 482 6.17 16.64 35.72
CA LYS A 482 6.71 17.56 34.71
C LYS A 482 6.77 19.00 35.22
N ALA A 483 5.69 19.49 35.83
CA ALA A 483 5.63 20.83 36.41
C ALA A 483 6.66 21.02 37.55
N ARG A 484 6.82 20.05 38.46
CA ARG A 484 7.83 20.12 39.53
C ARG A 484 9.26 20.05 39.00
N SER A 485 9.52 19.23 37.98
CA SER A 485 10.82 19.13 37.31
C SER A 485 11.20 20.47 36.66
N GLN A 486 10.31 21.05 35.84
CA GLN A 486 10.53 22.35 35.19
C GLN A 486 10.68 23.50 36.21
N PHE A 487 9.90 23.50 37.30
CA PHE A 487 10.05 24.48 38.37
C PHE A 487 11.36 24.33 39.15
N GLY A 488 11.80 23.09 39.41
CA GLY A 488 13.09 22.81 40.05
C GLY A 488 14.26 23.31 39.21
N GLU A 489 14.24 23.05 37.90
CA GLU A 489 15.22 23.54 36.95
C GLU A 489 15.24 25.07 36.87
N LEU A 490 14.07 25.72 36.74
CA LEU A 490 13.95 27.17 36.73
C LEU A 490 14.47 27.78 38.04
N LYS A 491 14.12 27.20 39.19
CA LYS A 491 14.61 27.64 40.50
C LYS A 491 16.13 27.52 40.62
N ALA A 492 16.73 26.45 40.09
CA ALA A 492 18.17 26.28 40.05
C ALA A 492 18.84 27.36 39.19
N ARG A 493 18.37 27.55 37.94
CA ARG A 493 18.85 28.61 37.02
C ARG A 493 18.76 30.01 37.64
N VAL A 494 17.64 30.35 38.28
CA VAL A 494 17.44 31.64 38.99
C VAL A 494 18.37 31.77 40.21
N SER A 495 18.58 30.69 40.97
CA SER A 495 19.47 30.71 42.14
C SER A 495 20.94 30.93 41.75
N ILE A 496 21.36 30.36 40.61
CA ILE A 496 22.70 30.58 40.01
C ILE A 496 22.82 32.04 39.55
N LEU A 497 21.85 32.59 38.82
CA LEU A 497 21.86 34.00 38.41
C LEU A 497 21.92 34.95 39.62
N GLN A 498 21.17 34.66 40.68
CA GLN A 498 21.22 35.43 41.93
C GLN A 498 22.57 35.35 42.66
N SER A 499 23.28 34.21 42.61
CA SER A 499 24.62 34.12 43.24
C SER A 499 25.66 34.94 42.47
N PHE A 500 25.62 34.91 41.13
CA PHE A 500 26.47 35.78 40.29
C PHE A 500 26.22 37.27 40.57
N ILE A 501 24.95 37.71 40.64
CA ILE A 501 24.58 39.10 40.92
C ILE A 501 25.05 39.53 42.33
N ARG A 502 24.84 38.71 43.36
CA ARG A 502 25.30 38.99 44.73
C ARG A 502 26.83 39.07 44.81
N GLY A 503 27.54 38.16 44.15
CA GLY A 503 29.00 38.19 44.07
C GLY A 503 29.54 39.42 43.35
N GLU A 504 28.84 39.89 42.31
CA GLU A 504 29.23 41.09 41.56
C GLU A 504 29.00 42.38 42.35
N ASP A 505 27.86 42.51 43.05
CA ASP A 505 27.61 43.63 43.97
C ASP A 505 28.66 43.68 45.11
N ALA A 506 29.02 42.53 45.69
CA ALA A 506 30.08 42.43 46.68
C ALA A 506 31.46 42.87 46.12
N ARG A 507 31.84 42.43 44.91
CA ARG A 507 33.08 42.88 44.23
C ARG A 507 33.08 44.38 43.97
N ARG A 508 31.96 44.96 43.51
CA ARG A 508 31.83 46.41 43.27
C ARG A 508 31.97 47.23 44.55
N LYS A 509 31.34 46.80 45.63
CA LYS A 509 31.48 47.42 46.96
C LYS A 509 32.92 47.35 47.47
N TYR A 510 33.58 46.20 47.37
CA TYR A 510 34.98 46.06 47.75
C TYR A 510 35.92 46.93 46.88
N ALA A 511 35.70 46.99 45.57
CA ALA A 511 36.47 47.87 44.67
C ALA A 511 36.28 49.37 44.98
N SER A 512 35.08 49.78 45.42
CA SER A 512 34.83 51.14 45.90
C SER A 512 35.60 51.43 47.20
N LEU A 513 35.56 50.52 48.19
CA LEU A 513 36.33 50.64 49.43
C LEU A 513 37.84 50.72 49.15
N LEU A 514 38.37 49.91 48.23
CA LEU A 514 39.77 49.94 47.81
C LEU A 514 40.17 51.28 47.16
N LYS A 515 39.29 51.87 46.33
CA LYS A 515 39.52 53.23 45.79
C LYS A 515 39.55 54.28 46.90
N ASN A 516 38.61 54.23 47.84
CA ASN A 516 38.54 55.16 48.97
C ASN A 516 39.76 55.04 49.89
N GLN A 517 40.20 53.81 50.22
CA GLN A 517 41.38 53.56 51.03
C GLN A 517 42.67 54.06 50.34
N ARG A 518 42.80 53.84 49.02
CA ARG A 518 43.93 54.41 48.24
C ARG A 518 43.92 55.94 48.27
N ALA A 519 42.76 56.58 48.15
CA ALA A 519 42.64 58.04 48.25
C ALA A 519 43.01 58.59 49.65
N LEU A 520 42.59 57.91 50.73
CA LEU A 520 42.99 58.26 52.10
C LEU A 520 44.52 58.15 52.29
N LEU A 521 45.13 57.04 51.86
CA LEU A 521 46.58 56.85 51.91
C LEU A 521 47.36 57.87 51.06
N GLN A 522 46.79 58.32 49.93
CA GLN A 522 47.33 59.40 49.12
C GLN A 522 47.33 60.74 49.90
N ASN A 523 46.21 61.05 50.56
CA ASN A 523 46.04 62.26 51.36
C ASN A 523 46.95 62.27 52.59
N ASP A 524 47.10 61.16 53.31
CA ASP A 524 48.01 61.09 54.45
C ASP A 524 49.48 61.20 54.03
N LYS A 525 49.88 60.59 52.90
CA LYS A 525 51.22 60.83 52.31
C LYS A 525 51.46 62.32 52.02
N ASN A 526 50.45 63.02 51.47
CA ASN A 526 50.53 64.46 51.21
C ASN A 526 50.58 65.29 52.51
N LYS A 527 49.80 64.90 53.53
CA LYS A 527 49.78 65.55 54.87
C LYS A 527 51.10 65.35 55.61
N HIS A 528 51.72 64.17 55.53
CA HIS A 528 53.05 63.90 56.08
C HIS A 528 54.16 64.68 55.34
N LYS A 529 54.07 64.85 54.01
CA LYS A 529 54.96 65.76 53.26
C LYS A 529 54.84 67.20 53.77
N HIS A 530 53.62 67.73 53.91
CA HIS A 530 53.39 69.07 54.45
C HIS A 530 53.92 69.23 55.89
N ARG A 531 53.64 68.27 56.79
CA ARG A 531 54.14 68.33 58.17
C ARG A 531 55.67 68.28 58.24
N ARG A 532 56.34 67.52 57.37
CA ARG A 532 57.82 67.52 57.26
C ARG A 532 58.37 68.86 56.74
N SER A 533 57.68 69.52 55.81
CA SER A 533 58.05 70.86 55.34
C SER A 533 57.90 71.91 56.44
N ALA A 534 56.75 71.98 57.10
CA ALA A 534 56.50 72.90 58.21
C ALA A 534 57.45 72.68 59.40
N SER A 535 57.75 71.41 59.74
CA SER A 535 58.69 71.07 60.81
C SER A 535 60.13 71.50 60.50
N LYS A 536 60.54 71.52 59.22
CA LYS A 536 61.85 72.10 58.84
C LYS A 536 61.85 73.62 59.02
N ALA A 537 60.80 74.30 58.57
CA ALA A 537 60.70 75.76 58.72
C ALA A 537 60.71 76.19 60.19
N LEU A 538 60.01 75.47 61.07
CA LEU A 538 60.05 75.72 62.52
C LEU A 538 61.43 75.48 63.14
N HIS A 539 62.17 74.46 62.71
CA HIS A 539 63.49 74.15 63.29
C HIS A 539 64.58 75.14 62.84
N GLU A 540 64.51 75.69 61.63
CA GLU A 540 65.40 76.79 61.23
C GLU A 540 65.06 78.10 61.97
N LEU A 541 63.78 78.36 62.26
CA LEU A 541 63.37 79.48 63.13
C LEU A 541 63.84 79.27 64.59
N GLU A 542 63.74 78.05 65.11
CA GLU A 542 64.22 77.67 66.43
C GLU A 542 65.74 77.87 66.57
N LYS A 543 66.54 77.45 65.58
CA LYS A 543 67.98 77.74 65.53
C LYS A 543 68.27 79.24 65.60
N ALA A 544 67.56 80.06 64.83
CA ALA A 544 67.74 81.51 64.84
C ALA A 544 67.42 82.11 66.24
N ILE A 545 66.34 81.64 66.88
CA ILE A 545 65.99 82.05 68.25
C ILE A 545 67.05 81.59 69.26
N ILE A 546 67.57 80.36 69.14
CA ILE A 546 68.63 79.84 70.03
C ILE A 546 69.94 80.62 69.86
N GLN A 547 70.31 81.03 68.65
CA GLN A 547 71.47 81.90 68.39
C GLN A 547 71.30 83.28 69.03
N VAL A 548 70.11 83.88 69.00
CA VAL A 548 69.84 85.13 69.71
C VAL A 548 69.88 84.92 71.24
N GLN A 549 69.29 83.83 71.74
CA GLN A 549 69.27 83.54 73.18
C GLN A 549 70.66 83.20 73.74
N SER A 550 71.56 82.54 72.99
CA SER A 550 72.91 82.22 73.46
C SER A 550 73.76 83.48 73.62
N VAL A 551 73.64 84.45 72.71
CA VAL A 551 74.26 85.77 72.82
C VAL A 551 73.77 86.51 74.09
N VAL A 552 72.45 86.54 74.34
CA VAL A 552 71.86 87.19 75.52
C VAL A 552 72.23 86.46 76.82
N ARG A 553 72.19 85.13 76.87
CA ARG A 553 72.59 84.35 78.06
C ARG A 553 74.09 84.47 78.34
N GLY A 554 74.94 84.49 77.32
CA GLY A 554 76.37 84.75 77.48
C GLY A 554 76.66 86.14 78.04
N TRP A 555 75.86 87.14 77.70
CA TRP A 555 75.93 88.48 78.31
C TRP A 555 75.51 88.46 79.79
N LEU A 556 74.41 87.80 80.15
CA LEU A 556 73.96 87.65 81.54
C LEU A 556 74.93 86.83 82.41
N ALA A 557 75.48 85.72 81.89
CA ALA A 557 76.42 84.87 82.63
C ALA A 557 77.72 85.62 82.95
N ARG A 558 78.25 86.42 82.00
CA ARG A 558 79.42 87.29 82.26
C ARG A 558 79.15 88.37 83.31
N LYS A 559 77.90 88.82 83.47
CA LYS A 559 77.51 89.72 84.56
C LYS A 559 77.50 88.97 85.90
N HIS A 560 76.79 87.84 85.98
CA HIS A 560 76.60 87.11 87.23
C HIS A 560 77.87 86.42 87.76
N LEU A 561 78.86 86.18 86.88
CA LEU A 561 80.18 85.66 87.23
C LEU A 561 81.01 86.67 88.05
N ALA A 562 80.82 87.97 87.85
CA ALA A 562 81.48 88.99 88.68
C ALA A 562 80.96 88.97 90.12
N ASP A 563 79.66 88.75 90.30
CA ASP A 563 78.97 88.78 91.60
C ASP A 563 79.26 87.54 92.48
N LEU A 564 79.89 86.49 91.93
CA LEU A 564 80.20 85.22 92.62
C LEU A 564 81.70 84.94 92.79
N GLN A 565 82.58 85.80 92.29
CA GLN A 565 84.05 85.60 92.35
C GLN A 565 84.69 85.97 93.70
N SER A 566 83.91 86.25 94.75
CA SER A 566 84.42 86.63 96.08
C SER A 566 84.56 85.49 97.09
N LEU A 567 84.10 84.27 96.76
CA LEU A 567 84.16 83.10 97.64
C LEU A 567 84.67 81.87 96.86
N GLU A 568 85.93 81.55 97.16
CA GLU A 568 86.72 80.32 96.93
C GLU A 568 86.01 79.11 96.30
N GLY A 569 86.52 78.45 95.25
CA GLY A 569 87.70 78.73 94.41
C GLY A 569 88.40 77.43 93.94
N SER A 570 88.86 77.39 92.67
CA SER A 570 89.64 76.28 92.05
C SER A 570 88.87 74.94 91.87
N ASN A 571 89.13 73.99 90.94
CA ASN A 571 89.92 73.86 89.68
C ASN A 571 89.38 72.58 88.97
N LEU A 572 89.51 72.26 87.66
CA LEU A 572 89.85 72.96 86.40
C LEU A 572 89.55 72.01 85.20
N LYS A 573 89.03 72.54 84.08
CA LYS A 573 89.25 72.06 82.66
C LYS A 573 88.73 70.67 82.20
N SER A 574 88.55 70.35 80.91
CA SER A 574 88.28 71.13 79.66
C SER A 574 88.12 70.19 78.42
N ASP A 575 87.27 70.55 77.44
CA ASP A 575 87.42 70.38 75.95
C ASP A 575 87.55 68.92 75.35
N ASP A 576 87.28 68.55 74.08
CA ASP A 576 86.56 69.19 72.94
C ASP A 576 86.14 68.21 71.79
N GLU A 577 85.09 68.62 71.03
CA GLU A 577 84.83 68.63 69.55
C GLU A 577 85.10 67.49 68.48
N GLN A 578 84.06 67.30 67.61
CA GLN A 578 84.06 67.13 66.11
C GLN A 578 84.61 65.82 65.41
N GLU A 579 84.43 65.49 64.10
CA GLU A 579 83.99 66.21 62.86
C GLU A 579 83.24 65.35 61.74
N LYS A 580 83.42 65.62 60.42
CA LYS A 580 82.53 65.36 59.22
C LYS A 580 82.88 64.08 58.38
N ALA A 581 82.43 63.71 57.14
CA ALA A 581 81.72 64.31 55.98
C ALA A 581 81.02 63.22 55.07
N ILE A 582 79.93 63.43 54.28
CA ILE A 582 79.69 63.97 52.89
C ILE A 582 80.26 63.16 51.67
N ILE A 583 79.42 62.75 50.66
CA ILE A 583 79.67 62.61 49.17
C ILE A 583 78.45 61.99 48.36
N GLN A 584 78.47 61.96 47.00
CA GLN A 584 77.40 61.60 45.99
C GLN A 584 78.02 61.14 44.61
N VAL A 585 77.41 60.65 43.50
CA VAL A 585 76.14 59.95 43.00
C VAL A 585 76.31 59.62 41.48
N GLU A 586 75.73 58.54 40.88
CA GLU A 586 75.86 58.23 39.40
C GLU A 586 74.65 57.49 38.71
N GLN A 587 74.61 57.40 37.36
CA GLN A 587 73.49 56.95 36.46
C GLN A 587 74.07 56.40 35.10
N MET A 588 73.41 55.97 33.99
CA MET A 588 72.03 55.67 33.49
C MET A 588 72.14 54.93 32.10
N LYS A 589 71.11 54.23 31.53
CA LYS A 589 70.92 54.02 30.04
C LYS A 589 69.61 53.31 29.57
N ASP A 590 69.16 53.65 28.34
CA ASP A 590 68.50 52.90 27.22
C ASP A 590 67.43 51.78 27.48
N VAL A 591 66.36 51.49 26.70
CA VAL A 591 65.62 52.07 25.52
C VAL A 591 64.24 51.33 25.36
N ALA A 592 63.32 51.69 24.42
CA ALA A 592 62.02 51.04 24.15
C ALA A 592 61.83 50.58 22.66
N PRO A 593 60.85 49.67 22.34
CA PRO A 593 59.60 50.11 21.68
C PRO A 593 58.32 49.35 22.12
N GLU A 594 57.19 49.59 21.42
CA GLU A 594 55.82 49.10 21.72
C GLU A 594 55.48 47.72 21.13
N GLU A 595 54.59 46.96 21.79
CA GLU A 595 53.80 45.89 21.14
C GLU A 595 52.45 45.64 21.88
N THR A 596 51.44 45.12 21.17
CA THR A 596 50.02 45.17 21.63
C THR A 596 49.59 43.90 22.37
N GLN A 597 49.28 43.99 23.66
CA GLN A 597 48.84 42.85 24.48
C GLN A 597 47.33 42.56 24.37
N VAL A 598 47.00 41.33 23.95
CA VAL A 598 45.64 40.75 24.07
C VAL A 598 45.46 40.17 25.49
N PRO A 599 44.28 40.28 26.14
CA PRO A 599 44.12 39.80 27.52
C PRO A 599 44.20 38.28 27.68
N HIS A 600 45.12 37.83 28.54
CA HIS A 600 45.40 36.43 28.93
C HIS A 600 44.14 35.57 29.17
N ILE A 601 43.11 36.18 29.78
CA ILE A 601 41.82 35.54 30.14
C ILE A 601 41.08 34.95 28.92
N VAL A 602 41.31 35.49 27.72
CA VAL A 602 40.69 34.97 26.48
C VAL A 602 41.37 33.68 26.01
N VAL A 603 42.66 33.50 26.30
CA VAL A 603 43.44 32.32 25.92
C VAL A 603 43.03 31.13 26.79
N GLU A 604 43.03 31.29 28.12
CA GLU A 604 42.68 30.22 29.07
C GLU A 604 41.25 29.68 28.86
N GLU A 605 40.28 30.53 28.48
CA GLU A 605 38.89 30.11 28.19
C GLU A 605 38.75 29.46 26.79
N LEU A 606 39.69 29.69 25.87
CA LEU A 606 39.75 28.97 24.59
C LEU A 606 40.42 27.60 24.76
N GLU A 607 41.55 27.53 25.48
CA GLU A 607 42.25 26.28 25.82
C GLU A 607 41.33 25.31 26.55
N ARG A 608 40.63 25.77 27.60
CA ARG A 608 39.63 24.99 28.35
C ARG A 608 38.47 24.47 27.48
N ARG A 609 38.15 25.13 26.36
CA ARG A 609 37.13 24.67 25.40
C ARG A 609 37.69 23.69 24.37
N ILE A 610 38.97 23.81 24.02
CA ILE A 610 39.68 22.86 23.18
C ILE A 610 39.80 21.53 23.91
N GLU A 611 40.31 21.50 25.15
CA GLU A 611 40.35 20.28 25.99
C GLU A 611 38.97 19.60 26.12
N GLN A 612 37.92 20.41 26.34
CA GLN A 612 36.56 19.89 26.49
C GLN A 612 35.95 19.38 25.17
N ALA A 613 36.39 19.90 24.02
CA ALA A 613 36.02 19.41 22.70
C ALA A 613 36.80 18.14 22.33
N GLU A 614 38.10 18.10 22.59
CA GLU A 614 38.98 16.95 22.36
C GLU A 614 38.54 15.74 23.20
N GLY A 615 38.24 15.93 24.50
CA GLY A 615 37.66 14.87 25.34
C GLY A 615 36.30 14.36 24.84
N SER A 616 35.50 15.22 24.19
CA SER A 616 34.25 14.80 23.54
C SER A 616 34.47 14.14 22.18
N LEU A 617 35.61 14.37 21.52
CA LEU A 617 35.98 13.73 20.25
C LEU A 617 36.42 12.28 20.51
N VAL A 618 37.33 12.06 21.47
CA VAL A 618 37.83 10.72 21.82
C VAL A 618 36.70 9.76 22.19
N LEU A 619 35.76 10.19 23.03
CA LEU A 619 34.58 9.39 23.38
C LEU A 619 33.71 9.02 22.16
N LYS A 620 33.67 9.88 21.14
CA LYS A 620 32.95 9.61 19.88
C LYS A 620 33.75 8.74 18.91
N GLU A 621 35.07 8.73 19.01
CA GLU A 621 35.93 7.79 18.27
C GLU A 621 35.84 6.37 18.85
N GLU A 622 35.78 6.22 20.19
CA GLU A 622 35.52 4.93 20.85
C GLU A 622 34.13 4.36 20.51
N GLU A 623 33.09 5.21 20.50
CA GLU A 623 31.74 4.82 20.07
C GLU A 623 31.70 4.42 18.58
N ASN A 624 32.43 5.12 17.71
CA ASN A 624 32.57 4.74 16.30
C ASN A 624 33.37 3.44 16.12
N ALA A 625 34.42 3.20 16.91
CA ALA A 625 35.21 1.98 16.86
C ALA A 625 34.35 0.76 17.24
N THR A 626 33.62 0.84 18.35
CA THR A 626 32.73 -0.23 18.82
C THR A 626 31.58 -0.51 17.85
N LEU A 627 30.97 0.53 17.24
CA LEU A 627 29.97 0.37 16.18
C LEU A 627 30.53 -0.29 14.91
N ARG A 628 31.78 0.01 14.52
CA ARG A 628 32.45 -0.65 13.38
C ARG A 628 32.69 -2.14 13.66
N THR A 629 33.13 -2.50 14.87
CA THR A 629 33.27 -3.92 15.26
C THR A 629 31.93 -4.66 15.21
N GLN A 630 30.84 -4.06 15.71
CA GLN A 630 29.50 -4.66 15.63
C GLN A 630 29.04 -4.88 14.19
N LEU A 631 29.25 -3.91 13.29
CA LEU A 631 28.95 -4.07 11.86
C LEU A 631 29.72 -5.25 11.25
N GLN A 632 31.01 -5.40 11.57
CA GLN A 632 31.83 -6.51 11.08
C GLN A 632 31.37 -7.88 11.63
N GLU A 633 30.88 -7.95 12.88
CA GLU A 633 30.22 -9.16 13.42
C GLU A 633 28.89 -9.50 12.72
N TYR A 634 28.10 -8.49 12.34
CA TYR A 634 26.86 -8.73 11.60
C TYR A 634 27.14 -9.19 10.16
N GLU A 635 28.12 -8.61 9.48
CA GLU A 635 28.47 -8.94 8.10
C GLU A 635 29.13 -10.34 7.97
N THR A 636 29.98 -10.71 8.92
CA THR A 636 30.53 -12.08 9.01
C THR A 636 29.43 -13.11 9.30
N ARG A 637 28.52 -12.86 10.26
CA ARG A 637 27.33 -13.70 10.46
C ARG A 637 26.45 -13.81 9.22
N TRP A 638 26.26 -12.71 8.48
CA TRP A 638 25.46 -12.71 7.24
C TRP A 638 26.08 -13.62 6.16
N SER A 639 27.39 -13.54 5.97
CA SER A 639 28.13 -14.44 5.07
C SER A 639 28.02 -15.92 5.47
N GLU A 640 28.10 -16.22 6.78
CA GLU A 640 27.82 -17.55 7.31
C GLU A 640 26.40 -18.04 7.04
N TYR A 641 25.39 -17.16 7.10
CA TYR A 641 24.00 -17.55 6.81
C TYR A 641 23.75 -17.76 5.32
N ASP A 642 24.30 -16.92 4.43
CA ASP A 642 24.14 -17.07 2.98
C ASP A 642 24.82 -18.35 2.46
N THR A 643 26.05 -18.64 2.91
CA THR A 643 26.76 -19.88 2.56
C THR A 643 26.00 -21.14 3.04
N LYS A 644 25.44 -21.12 4.25
CA LYS A 644 24.57 -22.19 4.76
C LYS A 644 23.25 -22.30 3.96
N MET A 645 22.69 -21.18 3.51
CA MET A 645 21.46 -21.15 2.72
C MET A 645 21.67 -21.76 1.32
N ARG A 646 22.73 -21.35 0.60
CA ARG A 646 23.11 -21.94 -0.70
C ARG A 646 23.38 -23.45 -0.59
N SER A 647 24.07 -23.87 0.46
CA SER A 647 24.33 -25.30 0.73
C SER A 647 23.04 -26.11 0.91
N MET A 648 22.05 -25.58 1.63
CA MET A 648 20.73 -26.20 1.76
C MET A 648 19.94 -26.21 0.44
N GLU A 649 20.04 -25.14 -0.36
CA GLU A 649 19.37 -25.04 -1.66
C GLU A 649 19.91 -26.08 -2.66
N ASP A 650 21.22 -26.26 -2.75
CA ASP A 650 21.84 -27.28 -3.61
C ASP A 650 21.54 -28.71 -3.14
N MET A 651 21.46 -28.92 -1.81
CA MET A 651 21.00 -30.19 -1.25
C MET A 651 19.53 -30.47 -1.58
N TRP A 652 18.66 -29.44 -1.58
CA TRP A 652 17.27 -29.55 -2.00
C TRP A 652 17.15 -29.83 -3.51
N LYS A 653 17.88 -29.11 -4.38
CA LYS A 653 17.94 -29.37 -5.82
C LYS A 653 18.34 -30.82 -6.13
N LYS A 654 19.34 -31.36 -5.42
CA LYS A 654 19.78 -32.76 -5.53
C LYS A 654 18.68 -33.75 -5.09
N GLN A 655 17.92 -33.44 -4.05
CA GLN A 655 16.77 -34.27 -3.63
C GLN A 655 15.61 -34.20 -4.64
N VAL A 656 15.29 -33.03 -5.18
CA VAL A 656 14.25 -32.86 -6.21
C VAL A 656 14.62 -33.62 -7.49
N ALA A 657 15.87 -33.53 -7.95
CA ALA A 657 16.36 -34.31 -9.10
C ALA A 657 16.25 -35.82 -8.85
N SER A 658 16.63 -36.31 -7.66
CA SER A 658 16.49 -37.71 -7.28
C SER A 658 15.02 -38.18 -7.25
N LEU A 659 14.11 -37.33 -6.76
CA LEU A 659 12.66 -37.60 -6.79
C LEU A 659 12.09 -37.60 -8.21
N GLN A 660 12.57 -36.72 -9.10
CA GLN A 660 12.18 -36.72 -10.51
C GLN A 660 12.70 -37.98 -11.24
N MET A 661 13.95 -38.38 -11.01
CA MET A 661 14.53 -39.61 -11.59
C MET A 661 13.79 -40.87 -11.11
N SER A 662 13.46 -40.97 -9.83
CA SER A 662 12.71 -42.12 -9.29
C SER A 662 11.24 -42.13 -9.74
N LEU A 663 10.61 -40.96 -9.93
CA LEU A 663 9.28 -40.85 -10.54
C LEU A 663 9.29 -41.24 -12.03
N ALA A 664 10.34 -40.88 -12.77
CA ALA A 664 10.53 -41.30 -14.16
C ALA A 664 10.76 -42.82 -14.26
N ALA A 665 11.57 -43.40 -13.36
CA ALA A 665 11.76 -44.84 -13.26
C ALA A 665 10.45 -45.58 -12.95
N ALA A 666 9.66 -45.10 -11.98
CA ALA A 666 8.36 -45.68 -11.63
C ALA A 666 7.36 -45.62 -12.81
N LYS A 667 7.32 -44.51 -13.57
CA LYS A 667 6.55 -44.42 -14.82
C LYS A 667 7.00 -45.44 -15.86
N LYS A 668 8.31 -45.69 -16.00
CA LYS A 668 8.85 -46.69 -16.92
C LYS A 668 8.48 -48.12 -16.49
N SER A 669 8.49 -48.43 -15.19
CA SER A 669 8.02 -49.72 -14.67
C SER A 669 6.53 -49.96 -14.91
N LEU A 670 5.69 -48.95 -14.68
CA LEU A 670 4.25 -49.02 -14.97
C LEU A 670 3.96 -49.21 -16.47
N ALA A 671 4.79 -48.64 -17.35
CA ALA A 671 4.70 -48.90 -18.79
C ALA A 671 5.07 -50.36 -19.16
N SER A 672 6.06 -50.96 -18.47
CA SER A 672 6.42 -52.37 -18.71
C SER A 672 5.43 -53.38 -18.13
N GLU A 673 4.77 -53.10 -17.01
CA GLU A 673 3.74 -54.00 -16.46
C GLU A 673 2.51 -54.08 -17.38
N ASN A 674 2.12 -52.98 -18.02
CA ASN A 674 1.03 -52.95 -19.00
C ASN A 674 1.34 -53.68 -20.33
N ALA A 675 2.58 -54.08 -20.58
CA ALA A 675 2.96 -54.89 -21.74
C ALA A 675 2.85 -56.41 -21.50
N ALA A 676 2.76 -56.85 -20.24
CA ALA A 676 2.74 -58.26 -19.85
C ALA A 676 1.29 -58.79 -19.67
N GLY A 677 0.44 -58.62 -20.69
CA GLY A 677 -1.03 -58.60 -20.51
C GLY A 677 -1.93 -59.49 -21.37
N GLN A 678 -1.49 -60.02 -22.53
CA GLN A 678 -2.29 -60.98 -23.34
C GLN A 678 -1.42 -62.02 -24.08
N PRO A 679 -1.97 -63.21 -24.43
CA PRO A 679 -1.18 -64.40 -24.78
C PRO A 679 -0.97 -64.63 -26.29
N GLU A 680 0.01 -65.49 -26.59
CA GLU A 680 0.47 -65.86 -27.94
C GLU A 680 -0.53 -66.68 -28.76
N ARG A 681 -0.38 -66.60 -30.10
CA ARG A 681 -0.77 -67.67 -31.04
C ARG A 681 0.36 -67.83 -32.06
N ARG A 682 0.84 -69.06 -32.30
CA ARG A 682 2.15 -69.32 -32.93
C ARG A 682 2.18 -69.23 -34.47
N GLU A 683 3.21 -68.52 -34.94
CA GLU A 683 4.18 -68.86 -36.00
C GLU A 683 3.75 -69.63 -37.27
N SER A 684 3.95 -68.98 -38.42
CA SER A 684 4.77 -69.52 -39.52
C SER A 684 5.38 -68.38 -40.36
N SER A 685 6.53 -68.63 -41.00
CA SER A 685 7.46 -67.59 -41.53
C SER A 685 7.41 -67.47 -43.08
N PRO A 686 8.33 -66.74 -43.77
CA PRO A 686 8.36 -65.26 -43.89
C PRO A 686 8.54 -64.75 -45.34
N SER A 687 8.28 -63.45 -45.63
CA SER A 687 9.00 -62.58 -46.61
C SER A 687 8.41 -61.15 -46.69
N PRO A 688 9.13 -60.13 -47.24
CA PRO A 688 8.72 -58.71 -47.22
C PRO A 688 8.35 -58.10 -48.59
N VAL A 689 7.71 -56.91 -48.61
CA VAL A 689 7.96 -55.69 -49.46
C VAL A 689 6.71 -54.78 -49.64
N SER A 690 6.94 -53.45 -49.62
CA SER A 690 6.18 -52.29 -50.15
C SER A 690 4.68 -51.99 -49.81
N ASP A 691 4.50 -50.77 -49.29
CA ASP A 691 3.64 -49.66 -49.77
C ASP A 691 2.08 -49.59 -49.61
N ASP A 692 1.69 -48.40 -49.13
CA ASP A 692 0.51 -47.55 -49.36
C ASP A 692 -0.97 -48.00 -49.21
N SER A 693 -1.56 -47.47 -48.12
CA SER A 693 -2.79 -46.65 -48.07
C SER A 693 -4.11 -47.16 -48.69
N ASP A 694 -5.02 -47.59 -47.81
CA ASP A 694 -6.46 -47.64 -48.07
C ASP A 694 -7.06 -46.24 -48.35
N ASP A 695 -8.26 -46.23 -48.97
CA ASP A 695 -9.18 -45.08 -48.98
C ASP A 695 -10.62 -45.52 -48.65
N ASN A 696 -11.36 -44.59 -48.02
CA ASN A 696 -12.82 -44.42 -48.02
C ASN A 696 -13.80 -45.57 -47.61
N SER A 697 -14.52 -45.28 -46.52
CA SER A 697 -15.98 -44.99 -46.53
C SER A 697 -17.08 -46.01 -46.10
N LEU A 698 -17.96 -45.46 -45.25
CA LEU A 698 -19.44 -45.39 -45.35
C LEU A 698 -20.42 -46.37 -44.63
N MET A 699 -21.42 -45.71 -44.02
CA MET A 699 -22.80 -46.11 -43.66
C MET A 699 -23.12 -47.00 -42.43
N GLY A 700 -24.16 -46.58 -41.69
CA GLY A 700 -24.99 -47.36 -40.76
C GLY A 700 -26.36 -47.68 -41.41
N PRO A 701 -27.54 -47.47 -40.77
CA PRO A 701 -27.83 -47.13 -39.36
C PRO A 701 -28.97 -47.99 -38.73
N ARG A 702 -29.43 -47.69 -37.50
CA ARG A 702 -30.88 -47.60 -37.10
C ARG A 702 -31.10 -47.27 -35.59
N THR A 703 -32.27 -46.69 -35.32
CA THR A 703 -32.89 -46.24 -34.05
C THR A 703 -34.14 -47.13 -33.72
N PRO A 704 -35.07 -46.91 -32.74
CA PRO A 704 -35.35 -45.69 -31.94
C PRO A 704 -35.87 -45.82 -30.47
N GLY A 705 -36.08 -44.65 -29.84
CA GLY A 705 -37.10 -44.38 -28.80
C GLY A 705 -36.70 -44.50 -27.32
N ASP A 706 -37.38 -43.84 -26.35
CA ASP A 706 -38.13 -42.56 -26.40
C ASP A 706 -38.44 -42.02 -24.98
N ALA A 707 -39.02 -40.81 -24.88
CA ALA A 707 -39.79 -40.22 -23.76
C ALA A 707 -39.11 -39.90 -22.40
N THR A 708 -39.08 -38.60 -22.08
CA THR A 708 -39.18 -38.01 -20.71
C THR A 708 -40.67 -37.75 -20.39
N PRO A 709 -41.16 -37.46 -19.14
CA PRO A 709 -40.70 -36.32 -18.29
C PRO A 709 -40.84 -36.38 -16.74
N ILE A 710 -40.03 -35.55 -16.07
CA ILE A 710 -40.32 -34.71 -14.87
C ILE A 710 -41.21 -35.27 -13.73
N LYS A 711 -40.61 -35.49 -12.54
CA LYS A 711 -40.97 -34.77 -11.29
C LYS A 711 -39.96 -35.00 -10.14
N TYR A 712 -39.75 -33.97 -9.32
CA TYR A 712 -38.98 -34.05 -8.07
C TYR A 712 -39.90 -34.34 -6.88
N SER A 713 -39.50 -35.27 -6.01
CA SER A 713 -39.98 -35.36 -4.62
C SER A 713 -38.99 -36.18 -3.79
N ASN A 714 -38.10 -35.52 -3.03
CA ASN A 714 -37.20 -36.20 -2.11
C ASN A 714 -37.93 -36.58 -0.81
N GLY A 715 -38.07 -37.89 -0.56
CA GLY A 715 -38.28 -38.44 0.77
C GLY A 715 -37.03 -39.20 1.19
N ILE A 716 -36.46 -38.89 2.35
CA ILE A 716 -35.23 -39.53 2.84
C ILE A 716 -35.56 -40.93 3.36
N HIS A 717 -34.81 -41.93 2.92
CA HIS A 717 -34.59 -43.14 3.72
C HIS A 717 -33.22 -43.75 3.42
N GLU A 718 -32.51 -44.15 4.48
CA GLU A 718 -31.26 -44.90 4.34
C GLU A 718 -31.54 -46.36 3.96
N ALA A 719 -30.90 -46.84 2.90
CA ALA A 719 -30.57 -48.25 2.75
C ALA A 719 -29.29 -48.42 1.92
N ARG A 720 -28.47 -49.38 2.33
CA ARG A 720 -27.23 -49.79 1.65
C ARG A 720 -27.53 -50.28 0.23
N GLU A 721 -26.63 -49.98 -0.71
CA GLU A 721 -26.06 -51.07 -1.50
C GLU A 721 -24.62 -50.76 -1.92
N ALA A 722 -23.85 -51.80 -2.23
CA ALA A 722 -22.42 -51.67 -2.50
C ALA A 722 -22.00 -52.64 -3.60
N ASN A 723 -21.43 -52.11 -4.69
CA ASN A 723 -20.21 -52.63 -5.31
C ASN A 723 -19.65 -51.65 -6.36
N GLY A 724 -18.32 -51.48 -6.36
CA GLY A 724 -17.60 -50.49 -7.18
C GLY A 724 -16.19 -50.21 -6.66
N GLY A 725 -15.53 -51.24 -6.13
CA GLY A 725 -14.28 -51.09 -5.37
C GLY A 725 -13.02 -50.97 -6.25
N GLY A 726 -12.02 -50.24 -5.75
CA GLY A 726 -10.68 -50.18 -6.36
C GLY A 726 -10.03 -48.80 -6.25
N LEU A 727 -10.46 -47.87 -7.11
CA LEU A 727 -9.71 -46.63 -7.40
C LEU A 727 -10.04 -45.44 -6.47
N ASN A 728 -11.20 -45.43 -5.81
CA ASN A 728 -11.70 -44.22 -5.13
C ASN A 728 -10.76 -43.70 -4.00
N PRO A 729 -10.19 -44.54 -3.11
CA PRO A 729 -9.27 -44.06 -2.06
C PRO A 729 -7.96 -43.50 -2.62
N VAL A 730 -7.46 -44.05 -3.73
CA VAL A 730 -6.23 -43.59 -4.38
C VAL A 730 -6.46 -42.25 -5.06
N ASN A 731 -7.59 -42.08 -5.75
CA ASN A 731 -7.98 -40.81 -6.36
C ASN A 731 -8.22 -39.71 -5.31
N HIS A 732 -8.75 -40.06 -4.12
CA HIS A 732 -8.89 -39.12 -3.02
C HIS A 732 -7.52 -38.65 -2.50
N LEU A 733 -6.61 -39.57 -2.19
CA LEU A 733 -5.26 -39.22 -1.72
C LEU A 733 -4.46 -38.45 -2.79
N ALA A 734 -4.61 -38.78 -4.07
CA ALA A 734 -3.98 -38.05 -5.17
C ALA A 734 -4.47 -36.59 -5.25
N LYS A 735 -5.79 -36.35 -5.18
CA LYS A 735 -6.36 -35.00 -5.14
C LYS A 735 -5.90 -34.21 -3.91
N GLU A 736 -5.90 -34.84 -2.74
CA GLU A 736 -5.41 -34.21 -1.50
C GLU A 736 -3.92 -33.84 -1.62
N PHE A 737 -3.09 -34.71 -2.20
CA PHE A 737 -1.67 -34.44 -2.43
C PHE A 737 -1.45 -33.26 -3.38
N GLU A 738 -2.21 -33.17 -4.48
CA GLU A 738 -2.09 -32.03 -5.40
C GLU A 738 -2.56 -30.72 -4.78
N GLN A 739 -3.66 -30.74 -4.01
CA GLN A 739 -4.17 -29.59 -3.28
C GLN A 739 -3.20 -29.11 -2.20
N GLN A 740 -2.67 -30.02 -1.37
CA GLN A 740 -1.72 -29.69 -0.31
C GLN A 740 -0.37 -29.26 -0.88
N ARG A 741 0.12 -29.87 -1.98
CA ARG A 741 1.28 -29.37 -2.72
C ARG A 741 1.06 -27.91 -3.14
N TYR A 742 -0.08 -27.60 -3.75
CA TYR A 742 -0.38 -26.23 -4.20
C TYR A 742 -0.33 -25.24 -3.03
N ILE A 743 -0.95 -25.58 -1.89
CA ILE A 743 -0.94 -24.76 -0.67
C ILE A 743 0.49 -24.55 -0.15
N PHE A 744 1.31 -25.60 -0.03
CA PHE A 744 2.70 -25.46 0.42
C PHE A 744 3.59 -24.69 -0.57
N ASP A 745 3.37 -24.86 -1.88
CA ASP A 745 4.07 -24.09 -2.92
C ASP A 745 3.64 -22.62 -2.94
N GLU A 746 2.38 -22.30 -2.60
CA GLU A 746 1.86 -20.93 -2.47
C GLU A 746 2.35 -20.25 -1.18
N ASP A 747 2.23 -20.90 -0.02
CA ASP A 747 2.80 -20.42 1.25
C ASP A 747 4.30 -20.14 1.13
N ALA A 748 5.05 -21.03 0.46
CA ALA A 748 6.48 -20.85 0.24
C ALA A 748 6.80 -19.66 -0.68
N ARG A 749 6.04 -19.46 -1.77
CA ARG A 749 6.20 -18.29 -2.65
C ARG A 749 5.87 -16.99 -1.92
N ASN A 750 4.76 -16.95 -1.18
CA ASN A 750 4.38 -15.77 -0.38
C ASN A 750 5.49 -15.37 0.62
N LEU A 751 6.13 -16.32 1.30
CA LEU A 751 7.27 -16.05 2.20
C LEU A 751 8.56 -15.62 1.48
N VAL A 752 8.75 -15.98 0.22
CA VAL A 752 9.88 -15.55 -0.62
C VAL A 752 9.62 -14.16 -1.22
N ASP A 753 8.40 -13.86 -1.66
CA ASP A 753 8.04 -12.56 -2.24
C ASP A 753 7.99 -11.45 -1.18
N ILE A 754 7.60 -11.75 0.06
CA ILE A 754 7.78 -10.82 1.21
C ILE A 754 9.27 -10.44 1.38
N ARG A 755 10.19 -11.36 1.07
CA ARG A 755 11.64 -11.19 1.24
C ARG A 755 12.29 -10.36 0.13
N SER A 756 11.65 -10.19 -1.03
CA SER A 756 12.13 -9.29 -2.10
C SER A 756 11.67 -7.84 -1.92
N VAL A 757 10.62 -7.60 -1.11
CA VAL A 757 10.01 -6.28 -0.89
C VAL A 757 10.48 -5.59 0.41
N GLN A 758 11.00 -6.33 1.41
CA GLN A 758 11.36 -5.79 2.72
C GLN A 758 12.85 -5.96 3.08
N SER A 759 13.66 -4.95 2.76
CA SER A 759 15.08 -4.85 3.13
C SER A 759 15.30 -4.25 4.53
N THR A 760 14.55 -4.72 5.54
CA THR A 760 14.70 -4.32 6.95
C THR A 760 15.18 -5.47 7.83
N PRO A 761 16.38 -5.40 8.45
CA PRO A 761 16.91 -6.46 9.30
C PRO A 761 16.20 -6.49 10.66
N GLY A 762 15.14 -7.30 10.78
CA GLY A 762 14.31 -7.35 12.01
C GLY A 762 13.31 -8.51 12.07
N THR A 763 13.81 -9.72 12.31
CA THR A 763 13.12 -10.83 13.02
C THR A 763 11.62 -11.06 12.74
N ASN A 764 11.29 -11.78 11.66
CA ASN A 764 10.07 -12.62 11.63
C ASN A 764 10.12 -13.72 10.54
N SER A 765 10.48 -13.36 9.29
CA SER A 765 10.40 -14.23 8.10
C SER A 765 11.08 -15.62 8.26
N TYR A 766 12.25 -15.70 8.91
CA TYR A 766 12.93 -16.99 9.12
C TYR A 766 12.16 -17.94 10.06
N GLU A 767 11.42 -17.39 11.02
CA GLU A 767 10.63 -18.19 11.95
C GLU A 767 9.35 -18.72 11.28
N GLU A 768 8.69 -17.92 10.44
CA GLU A 768 7.58 -18.39 9.61
C GLU A 768 8.01 -19.48 8.61
N LEU A 769 9.19 -19.33 7.98
CA LEU A 769 9.75 -20.39 7.13
C LEU A 769 10.03 -21.69 7.92
N ARG A 770 10.43 -21.56 9.19
CA ARG A 770 10.63 -22.70 10.11
C ARG A 770 9.30 -23.34 10.54
N LYS A 771 8.25 -22.55 10.79
CA LYS A 771 6.87 -23.02 11.06
C LYS A 771 6.28 -23.75 9.85
N LEU A 772 6.45 -23.20 8.63
CA LEU A 772 6.00 -23.83 7.38
C LEU A 772 6.71 -25.16 7.14
N LYS A 773 8.04 -25.22 7.34
CA LYS A 773 8.82 -26.48 7.26
C LYS A 773 8.34 -27.51 8.29
N LEU A 774 7.96 -27.09 9.49
CA LEU A 774 7.42 -27.99 10.52
C LEU A 774 6.02 -28.51 10.13
N ARG A 775 5.10 -27.64 9.68
CA ARG A 775 3.79 -28.02 9.10
C ARG A 775 3.95 -29.07 8.00
N PHE A 776 4.89 -28.84 7.07
CA PHE A 776 5.16 -29.75 5.97
C PHE A 776 5.64 -31.14 6.44
N GLU A 777 6.61 -31.22 7.35
CA GLU A 777 7.12 -32.51 7.86
C GLU A 777 6.10 -33.27 8.74
N VAL A 778 5.14 -32.56 9.36
CA VAL A 778 4.00 -33.18 10.05
C VAL A 778 3.02 -33.77 9.04
N TRP A 779 2.49 -32.96 8.11
CA TRP A 779 1.56 -33.43 7.09
C TRP A 779 2.14 -34.57 6.23
N LYS A 780 3.41 -34.45 5.82
CA LYS A 780 4.17 -35.47 5.08
C LYS A 780 4.30 -36.80 5.83
N ARG A 781 4.27 -36.78 7.17
CA ARG A 781 4.27 -37.98 8.02
C ARG A 781 2.89 -38.63 8.06
N GLU A 782 1.85 -37.83 8.25
CA GLU A 782 0.45 -38.28 8.29
C GLU A 782 -0.03 -38.81 6.94
N TYR A 783 0.29 -38.11 5.85
CA TYR A 783 0.02 -38.56 4.48
C TYR A 783 0.76 -39.88 4.19
N LYS A 784 2.02 -40.05 4.66
CA LYS A 784 2.73 -41.34 4.60
C LYS A 784 2.13 -42.45 5.46
N ASN A 785 1.38 -42.14 6.51
CA ASN A 785 0.62 -43.13 7.27
C ASN A 785 -0.61 -43.57 6.48
N ARG A 786 -1.43 -42.60 6.05
CA ARG A 786 -2.65 -42.86 5.26
C ARG A 786 -2.36 -43.55 3.93
N LEU A 787 -1.25 -43.23 3.25
CA LEU A 787 -0.78 -43.96 2.07
C LEU A 787 -0.41 -45.43 2.38
N ARG A 788 0.17 -45.73 3.57
CA ARG A 788 0.47 -47.10 4.01
C ARG A 788 -0.79 -47.87 4.40
N GLU A 789 -1.74 -47.21 5.08
CA GLU A 789 -3.06 -47.76 5.41
C GLU A 789 -3.87 -48.08 4.16
N THR A 790 -3.92 -47.18 3.18
CA THR A 790 -4.55 -47.43 1.88
C THR A 790 -3.82 -48.53 1.11
N LYS A 791 -2.48 -48.55 1.07
CA LYS A 791 -1.72 -49.64 0.43
C LYS A 791 -2.00 -51.01 1.06
N THR A 792 -2.03 -51.11 2.39
CA THR A 792 -2.35 -52.37 3.07
C THR A 792 -3.81 -52.77 2.90
N SER A 793 -4.73 -51.81 2.79
CA SER A 793 -6.15 -52.06 2.49
C SER A 793 -6.36 -52.57 1.05
N LEU A 794 -5.66 -51.99 0.07
CA LEU A 794 -5.64 -52.49 -1.31
C LEU A 794 -4.99 -53.88 -1.40
N GLN A 795 -3.93 -54.15 -0.65
CA GLN A 795 -3.33 -55.49 -0.55
C GLN A 795 -4.26 -56.51 0.12
N LYS A 796 -5.10 -56.11 1.08
CA LYS A 796 -6.16 -56.96 1.64
C LYS A 796 -7.25 -57.25 0.62
N LEU A 797 -7.71 -56.25 -0.14
CA LEU A 797 -8.68 -56.42 -1.24
C LEU A 797 -8.14 -57.36 -2.34
N ALA A 798 -6.90 -57.16 -2.77
CA ALA A 798 -6.24 -58.01 -3.76
C ALA A 798 -6.08 -59.48 -3.30
N ARG A 799 -5.93 -59.72 -1.99
CA ARG A 799 -5.91 -61.08 -1.42
C ARG A 799 -7.32 -61.66 -1.24
N GLY A 800 -8.31 -60.84 -0.90
CA GLY A 800 -9.69 -61.27 -0.66
C GLY A 800 -10.39 -61.80 -1.91
N ASN A 801 -10.08 -61.27 -3.10
CA ASN A 801 -10.69 -61.71 -4.36
C ASN A 801 -10.25 -63.10 -4.84
N ASN A 802 -9.33 -63.80 -4.14
CA ASN A 802 -8.72 -65.04 -4.62
C ASN A 802 -9.14 -66.31 -3.85
N THR A 803 -10.16 -66.26 -2.98
CA THR A 803 -10.69 -67.43 -2.25
C THR A 803 -12.22 -67.48 -2.31
N GLY A 804 -12.79 -68.10 -3.35
CA GLY A 804 -14.24 -68.04 -3.60
C GLY A 804 -14.92 -69.21 -4.33
N LYS A 805 -14.26 -70.37 -4.55
CA LYS A 805 -14.90 -71.54 -5.18
C LYS A 805 -14.43 -72.88 -4.57
N SER A 806 -15.20 -73.44 -3.62
CA SER A 806 -15.72 -74.83 -3.65
C SER A 806 -16.24 -75.32 -2.28
N ARG A 807 -17.28 -76.17 -2.33
CA ARG A 807 -17.78 -77.16 -1.34
C ARG A 807 -18.13 -76.76 0.11
N ARG A 808 -19.46 -76.79 0.33
CA ARG A 808 -20.16 -77.09 1.60
C ARG A 808 -19.61 -78.36 2.30
N ARG A 809 -19.63 -78.40 3.65
CA ARG A 809 -20.15 -79.58 4.41
C ARG A 809 -20.42 -79.30 5.92
N TRP A 810 -21.68 -79.56 6.29
CA TRP A 810 -22.15 -80.12 7.57
C TRP A 810 -22.15 -79.31 8.89
N TRP A 811 -22.84 -79.90 9.88
CA TRP A 811 -23.31 -79.33 11.15
C TRP A 811 -22.49 -79.83 12.35
N GLY A 812 -22.56 -79.13 13.50
CA GLY A 812 -22.54 -79.83 14.80
C GLY A 812 -21.92 -79.15 16.03
N LYS A 813 -22.77 -78.47 16.83
CA LYS A 813 -22.79 -78.40 18.32
C LYS A 813 -21.56 -77.94 19.17
N LEU A 814 -21.93 -77.32 20.29
CA LEU A 814 -21.32 -77.35 21.66
C LEU A 814 -20.05 -76.53 21.99
N SER A 815 -20.22 -75.66 22.99
CA SER A 815 -19.21 -75.09 23.92
C SER A 815 -18.09 -74.21 23.33
N GLY A 816 -17.55 -73.19 24.03
CA GLY A 816 -17.99 -72.56 25.29
C GLY A 816 -16.83 -72.27 26.26
N LYS A 817 -16.78 -71.01 26.75
CA LYS A 817 -15.81 -70.41 27.70
C LYS A 817 -14.36 -70.22 27.19
N LYS A 818 -13.82 -69.04 27.54
CA LYS A 818 -12.43 -68.71 27.94
C LYS A 818 -11.27 -69.17 27.02
N HIS A 819 -10.30 -68.30 26.74
CA HIS A 819 -9.62 -67.48 27.76
C HIS A 819 -9.36 -66.01 27.41
#